data_AF-A0AAV4FDL4-F1
#
_entry.id   AF-A0AAV4FDL4-F1
#
_cell.length_a   1.000
_cell.length_b   1.000
_cell.length_c   1.000
_cell.angle_alpha   90.00
_cell.angle_beta   90.00
_cell.angle_gamma   90.00
#
_symmetry.space_group_name_H-M   'P 1'
#
loop_
_entity.id
_entity.type
_entity.pdbx_description
1 polymer ?
#
loop_
_entity_poly.entity_id
_entity_poly.type
_entity_poly.pdbx_seq_one_letter_code
_entity_poly.pdbx_strand_id
1 'polypeptide(L)'
;MKDGWQGLKGDTTSCSKLCAAKVHRLTIHTSLNQWRDSVLKKTLSKYELFDLYNADETGLFWRLLPNKTMDFKGQQCHGGKAPKDRFTVLTCANMDGSHELPLFVIGKFKTPRCFKGVRKLPVEYQANSKAWMTAGIFTEWLQEFDKMVCRQKRKVLLTLDNCTAHPKVDNLKAVELLFLPSNTTSKSQPCDMGMINNLKCHYRGTLLKRIINHVDEGNDFDNFKLTLLDAVIILKQAWEKVEPATIRNCFKKANFKASETETEGENEIEAEDTDVQPFLSRLLVENGIPDSLDDLENLDQDVPTVPSLSEEMNPSTTDSERENQTEQAADDEDDQGNFILGIEQAAELTFTSGSYSLKRACPVAVTTSPFFSVSPVSGTEDEESGGGGGGGAGQGMTLAPLSPASSQALPVTVCMNMRRDAADNLTSKMSVSVEGWQETFHADVTFVHPFHTSHKVFTSGKQKYLQLLIQGCVAGAKFTLREPRLESIACRDVDLVLMNPPHQALQVNLHQSVSLLWALEANLVQLPSLDLNFSCQYSCNLDTSSQGQAPPATRVYHYSCSIYDFQTQYLLSYTVSSIEEDKACSVGETAVLDIRVQQVADLDLTDGVKLAYTVKANGSIWAIGGKSSGFFTLKEGKHSIVLDVVPMQAGQLFYPLVTLYRCMDQVEDASVSESESSESDDNDSSPLQTKHTKPMREREGSLSQLPYRLLEFTRSQVFNESRSRQINVRPCSANSDIDVTLVR
;
A
#
# COMPACT_ATOMS: atom_id res chain seq x y z
N MET A 1 38.89 -1.29 -46.68
CA MET A 1 40.06 -1.98 -46.09
C MET A 1 40.50 -1.10 -44.92
N LYS A 2 40.16 -1.41 -43.66
CA LYS A 2 40.98 -2.20 -42.70
C LYS A 2 42.43 -1.69 -42.68
N ASP A 3 43.06 -1.19 -41.62
CA ASP A 3 42.95 -1.24 -40.14
C ASP A 3 43.63 0.05 -39.61
N GLY A 4 43.68 0.47 -38.34
CA GLY A 4 43.50 -0.18 -37.05
C GLY A 4 43.74 0.83 -35.90
N TRP A 5 43.32 0.42 -34.71
CA TRP A 5 43.35 1.14 -33.42
C TRP A 5 44.72 1.08 -32.71
N GLN A 6 45.17 2.19 -32.12
CA GLN A 6 45.95 2.36 -30.85
C GLN A 6 45.88 3.87 -30.48
N GLY A 7 45.75 4.41 -29.26
CA GLY A 7 45.73 3.91 -27.89
C GLY A 7 46.00 5.10 -26.93
N LEU A 8 45.02 5.39 -26.06
CA LEU A 8 45.00 6.08 -24.75
C LEU A 8 46.21 6.87 -24.18
N LYS A 9 45.90 8.07 -23.65
CA LYS A 9 46.25 8.67 -22.33
C LYS A 9 45.81 10.15 -22.40
N GLY A 10 44.97 10.75 -21.55
CA GLY A 10 44.67 10.56 -20.15
C GLY A 10 45.01 11.87 -19.44
N ASP A 11 44.03 12.69 -19.10
CA ASP A 11 44.14 13.70 -18.03
C ASP A 11 42.77 14.12 -17.50
N THR A 12 42.72 14.32 -16.19
CA THR A 12 41.53 14.51 -15.34
C THR A 12 41.45 15.96 -14.85
N THR A 13 40.26 16.36 -14.35
CA THR A 13 39.83 17.66 -13.74
C THR A 13 39.38 18.73 -14.75
N SER A 14 38.28 19.49 -14.60
CA SER A 14 37.46 19.90 -13.44
C SER A 14 36.06 20.37 -13.90
N CYS A 15 35.12 20.32 -12.96
CA CYS A 15 33.69 20.65 -12.96
C CYS A 15 33.29 22.04 -13.52
N SER A 16 32.20 22.12 -14.31
CA SER A 16 31.05 23.02 -14.08
C SER A 16 29.97 22.95 -15.19
N LYS A 17 28.71 22.77 -14.76
CA LYS A 17 27.44 23.23 -15.37
C LYS A 17 27.19 22.99 -16.87
N LEU A 18 26.25 22.09 -17.16
CA LEU A 18 25.30 22.26 -18.28
C LEU A 18 23.95 21.61 -17.92
N CYS A 19 22.91 22.43 -17.95
CA CYS A 19 21.53 22.09 -17.74
C CYS A 19 20.94 21.29 -18.92
N ALA A 20 19.90 20.51 -18.60
CA ALA A 20 18.70 20.23 -19.39
C ALA A 20 18.82 19.51 -20.77
N ALA A 21 18.20 18.33 -20.83
CA ALA A 21 17.32 17.98 -21.96
C ALA A 21 16.23 17.01 -21.49
N LYS A 22 15.04 17.58 -21.30
CA LYS A 22 13.74 16.94 -21.06
C LYS A 22 13.32 16.28 -22.39
N VAL A 23 13.15 14.96 -22.42
CA VAL A 23 12.75 14.24 -23.65
C VAL A 23 11.51 13.38 -23.37
N HIS A 24 10.41 13.78 -24.03
CA HIS A 24 9.26 12.98 -24.49
C HIS A 24 8.19 12.52 -23.48
N ARG A 25 7.14 13.34 -23.31
CA ARG A 25 5.81 12.85 -22.87
C ARG A 25 4.66 13.17 -23.85
N LEU A 26 4.91 13.96 -24.91
CA LEU A 26 3.87 14.36 -25.87
C LEU A 26 3.69 13.42 -27.09
N THR A 27 4.49 12.36 -27.25
CA THR A 27 4.47 11.49 -28.46
C THR A 27 3.62 10.21 -28.30
N ILE A 28 3.19 9.85 -27.09
CA ILE A 28 2.61 8.51 -26.78
C ILE A 28 1.14 8.38 -27.22
N HIS A 29 0.33 9.44 -27.11
CA HIS A 29 -1.12 9.35 -27.38
C HIS A 29 -1.41 9.18 -28.89
N THR A 30 -0.60 9.78 -29.76
CA THR A 30 -0.71 9.61 -31.22
C THR A 30 -0.19 8.24 -31.67
N SER A 31 0.88 7.72 -31.04
CA SER A 31 1.45 6.41 -31.37
C SER A 31 0.58 5.24 -30.91
N LEU A 32 -0.13 5.37 -29.78
CA LEU A 32 -1.04 4.35 -29.26
C LEU A 32 -2.23 4.09 -30.19
N ASN A 33 -2.89 5.15 -30.65
CA ASN A 33 -4.03 5.02 -31.55
C ASN A 33 -3.57 4.50 -32.92
N GLN A 34 -2.44 4.98 -33.44
CA GLN A 34 -1.83 4.43 -34.64
C GLN A 34 -1.48 2.95 -34.48
N TRP A 35 -0.86 2.53 -33.37
CA TRP A 35 -0.56 1.13 -33.09
C TRP A 35 -1.83 0.28 -32.96
N ARG A 36 -2.87 0.79 -32.29
CA ARG A 36 -4.18 0.13 -32.19
C ARG A 36 -4.79 -0.12 -33.57
N ASP A 37 -4.83 0.92 -34.40
CA ASP A 37 -5.47 0.85 -35.71
C ASP A 37 -4.67 0.04 -36.73
N SER A 38 -3.33 0.11 -36.69
CA SER A 38 -2.46 -0.51 -37.70
C SER A 38 -1.89 -1.87 -37.30
N VAL A 39 -1.66 -2.12 -36.01
CA VAL A 39 -1.01 -3.34 -35.50
C VAL A 39 -2.00 -4.21 -34.74
N LEU A 40 -2.68 -3.67 -33.72
CA LEU A 40 -3.60 -4.47 -32.90
C LEU A 40 -4.75 -5.04 -33.72
N LYS A 41 -5.56 -4.20 -34.39
CA LYS A 41 -6.69 -4.66 -35.21
C LYS A 41 -6.29 -5.72 -36.24
N LYS A 42 -5.21 -5.46 -36.98
CA LYS A 42 -4.68 -6.37 -38.01
C LYS A 42 -4.16 -7.69 -37.44
N THR A 43 -3.70 -7.70 -36.20
CA THR A 43 -3.18 -8.92 -35.56
C THR A 43 -4.32 -9.71 -34.93
N LEU A 44 -5.26 -9.05 -34.27
CA LEU A 44 -6.47 -9.68 -33.71
C LEU A 44 -7.30 -10.37 -34.80
N SER A 45 -7.42 -9.78 -36.00
CA SER A 45 -8.21 -10.35 -37.10
C SER A 45 -7.67 -11.69 -37.66
N LYS A 46 -6.49 -12.14 -37.23
CA LYS A 46 -5.92 -13.43 -37.63
C LYS A 46 -6.36 -14.60 -36.73
N TYR A 47 -6.97 -14.29 -35.60
CA TYR A 47 -7.27 -15.23 -34.53
C TYR A 47 -8.74 -15.12 -34.13
N GLU A 48 -9.32 -16.24 -33.72
CA GLU A 48 -10.65 -16.28 -33.13
C GLU A 48 -10.61 -15.76 -31.68
N LEU A 49 -11.73 -15.27 -31.16
CA LEU A 49 -11.78 -14.69 -29.79
C LEU A 49 -11.29 -15.67 -28.71
N PHE A 50 -11.60 -16.95 -28.86
CA PHE A 50 -11.17 -17.98 -27.90
C PHE A 50 -9.65 -18.27 -27.95
N ASP A 51 -8.96 -17.85 -29.02
CA ASP A 51 -7.51 -17.97 -29.27
C ASP A 51 -6.71 -16.69 -28.92
N LEU A 52 -7.37 -15.64 -28.43
CA LEU A 52 -6.73 -14.38 -28.04
C LEU A 52 -6.57 -14.32 -26.52
N TYR A 53 -5.33 -14.28 -26.02
CA TYR A 53 -5.01 -14.24 -24.60
C TYR A 53 -4.34 -12.93 -24.20
N ASN A 54 -4.55 -12.56 -22.94
CA ASN A 54 -3.76 -11.54 -22.25
C ASN A 54 -3.28 -12.12 -20.92
N ALA A 55 -2.05 -11.77 -20.54
CA ALA A 55 -1.49 -12.12 -19.25
C ALA A 55 -0.80 -10.92 -18.61
N ASP A 56 -0.81 -10.89 -17.29
CA ASP A 56 -0.07 -9.90 -16.49
C ASP A 56 0.12 -10.34 -15.03
N GLU A 57 1.17 -9.81 -14.43
CA GLU A 57 1.55 -10.05 -13.05
C GLU A 57 0.97 -9.04 -12.07
N THR A 58 0.55 -9.55 -10.91
CA THR A 58 0.19 -8.71 -9.78
C THR A 58 0.82 -9.19 -8.49
N GLY A 59 1.26 -8.25 -7.66
CA GLY A 59 1.71 -8.56 -6.30
C GLY A 59 0.52 -8.67 -5.36
N LEU A 60 0.62 -9.54 -4.36
CA LEU A 60 -0.40 -9.71 -3.33
C LEU A 60 0.25 -9.97 -1.97
N PHE A 61 -0.05 -9.12 -0.97
CA PHE A 61 0.31 -9.37 0.43
C PHE A 61 -0.70 -10.32 1.06
N TRP A 62 -0.37 -11.61 1.15
CA TRP A 62 -1.36 -12.64 1.43
C TRP A 62 -1.81 -12.72 2.88
N ARG A 63 -1.05 -12.15 3.83
CA ARG A 63 -1.49 -12.00 5.23
C ARG A 63 -2.08 -10.64 5.57
N LEU A 64 -2.09 -9.68 4.63
CA LEU A 64 -2.48 -8.30 4.95
C LEU A 64 -4.00 -8.18 5.14
N LEU A 65 -4.40 -7.59 6.27
CA LEU A 65 -5.80 -7.34 6.65
C LEU A 65 -6.15 -5.85 6.53
N PRO A 66 -7.42 -5.51 6.25
CA PRO A 66 -7.87 -4.12 6.08
C PRO A 66 -7.59 -3.19 7.27
N ASN A 67 -7.51 -3.70 8.50
CA ASN A 67 -7.17 -2.88 9.68
C ASN A 67 -5.66 -2.55 9.80
N LYS A 68 -4.78 -3.23 9.04
CA LYS A 68 -3.32 -2.99 9.03
C LYS A 68 -2.86 -2.12 7.85
N THR A 69 -3.79 -1.46 7.15
CA THR A 69 -3.55 -0.63 5.95
C THR A 69 -3.15 0.80 6.26
N MET A 70 -3.54 1.30 7.43
CA MET A 70 -3.19 2.64 7.87
C MET A 70 -1.68 2.84 8.05
N ASP A 71 -0.92 1.74 8.14
CA ASP A 71 0.55 1.72 8.21
C ASP A 71 1.24 1.96 6.85
N PHE A 72 0.50 1.96 5.74
CA PHE A 72 1.06 1.99 4.38
C PHE A 72 0.66 3.20 3.53
N LYS A 73 -0.39 3.92 3.92
CA LYS A 73 -0.88 5.08 3.15
C LYS A 73 0.12 6.24 3.29
N GLY A 74 1.05 6.36 2.33
CA GLY A 74 2.00 7.47 2.23
C GLY A 74 3.48 7.08 2.07
N GLN A 75 3.85 5.80 2.12
CA GLN A 75 5.21 5.35 1.82
C GLN A 75 5.35 5.04 0.32
N GLN A 76 6.02 5.92 -0.44
CA GLN A 76 6.55 5.50 -1.74
C GLN A 76 7.58 4.40 -1.49
N CYS A 77 7.33 3.21 -2.02
CA CYS A 77 8.23 2.06 -1.93
C CYS A 77 9.50 2.31 -2.76
N HIS A 78 10.43 3.10 -2.23
CA HIS A 78 11.79 3.20 -2.73
C HIS A 78 12.70 2.27 -1.93
N GLY A 79 13.24 1.22 -2.57
CA GLY A 79 14.38 0.48 -2.03
C GLY A 79 14.09 -0.82 -1.25
N GLY A 80 13.02 -1.56 -1.56
CA GLY A 80 12.97 -3.00 -1.29
C GLY A 80 13.13 -3.47 0.17
N LYS A 81 12.65 -2.71 1.17
CA LYS A 81 12.69 -3.12 2.58
C LYS A 81 11.35 -2.91 3.30
N ALA A 82 10.52 -3.95 3.27
CA ALA A 82 9.63 -4.35 4.35
C ALA A 82 9.41 -5.86 4.24
N PRO A 83 9.61 -6.68 5.29
CA PRO A 83 9.28 -8.09 5.25
C PRO A 83 7.77 -8.21 5.45
N LYS A 84 7.02 -8.29 4.36
CA LYS A 84 5.59 -8.62 4.41
C LYS A 84 5.35 -9.74 3.44
N ASP A 85 4.94 -10.87 4.00
CA ASP A 85 4.57 -12.10 3.32
C ASP A 85 3.75 -11.81 2.06
N ARG A 86 4.41 -11.94 0.90
CA ARG A 86 3.86 -11.64 -0.43
C ARG A 86 4.13 -12.78 -1.41
N PHE A 87 3.34 -12.81 -2.47
CA PHE A 87 3.67 -13.53 -3.70
C PHE A 87 3.32 -12.67 -4.91
N THR A 88 3.96 -12.95 -6.04
CA THR A 88 3.55 -12.44 -7.35
C THR A 88 2.66 -13.48 -8.01
N VAL A 89 1.57 -13.05 -8.64
CA VAL A 89 0.62 -13.91 -9.34
C VAL A 89 0.56 -13.48 -10.80
N LEU A 90 0.89 -14.38 -11.71
CA LEU A 90 0.63 -14.20 -13.13
C LEU A 90 -0.78 -14.72 -13.44
N THR A 91 -1.61 -13.81 -13.93
CA THR A 91 -2.98 -14.10 -14.41
C THR A 91 -2.96 -14.21 -15.92
N CYS A 92 -3.78 -15.09 -16.50
CA CYS A 92 -3.89 -15.21 -17.95
C CYS A 92 -5.27 -15.78 -18.34
N ALA A 93 -5.97 -15.09 -19.24
CA ALA A 93 -7.29 -15.47 -19.71
C ALA A 93 -7.51 -15.11 -21.18
N ASN A 94 -8.45 -15.78 -21.84
CA ASN A 94 -8.82 -15.51 -23.22
C ASN A 94 -9.94 -14.48 -23.38
N MET A 95 -10.03 -13.89 -24.57
CA MET A 95 -10.84 -12.71 -24.84
C MET A 95 -12.35 -12.94 -24.72
N ASP A 96 -12.83 -14.15 -25.00
CA ASP A 96 -14.26 -14.51 -24.84
C ASP A 96 -14.63 -14.93 -23.40
N GLY A 97 -13.65 -15.04 -22.51
CA GLY A 97 -13.79 -15.46 -21.11
C GLY A 97 -14.13 -16.95 -20.94
N SER A 98 -14.03 -17.77 -22.00
CA SER A 98 -14.32 -19.21 -21.93
C SER A 98 -13.21 -20.02 -21.26
N HIS A 99 -12.00 -19.47 -21.18
CA HIS A 99 -10.83 -20.15 -20.64
C HIS A 99 -9.90 -19.20 -19.89
N GLU A 100 -9.72 -19.52 -18.62
CA GLU A 100 -8.68 -18.98 -17.75
C GLU A 100 -7.61 -20.03 -17.50
N LEU A 101 -6.34 -19.63 -17.52
CA LEU A 101 -5.26 -20.53 -17.14
C LEU A 101 -5.20 -20.69 -15.62
N PRO A 102 -4.68 -21.84 -15.12
CA PRO A 102 -4.27 -21.94 -13.74
C PRO A 102 -3.31 -20.80 -13.37
N LEU A 103 -3.51 -20.21 -12.19
CA LEU A 103 -2.63 -19.16 -11.70
C LEU A 103 -1.20 -19.67 -11.56
N PHE A 104 -0.23 -18.83 -11.93
CA PHE A 104 1.18 -19.08 -11.71
C PHE A 104 1.68 -18.16 -10.60
N VAL A 105 2.09 -18.74 -9.48
CA VAL A 105 2.41 -18.04 -8.23
C VAL A 105 3.90 -18.12 -7.95
N ILE A 106 4.52 -16.97 -7.69
CA ILE A 106 5.92 -16.86 -7.31
C ILE A 106 6.00 -16.46 -5.84
N GLY A 107 6.41 -17.40 -4.99
CA GLY A 107 6.68 -17.15 -3.59
C GLY A 107 8.17 -16.98 -3.29
N LYS A 108 8.49 -16.72 -2.02
CA LYS A 108 9.86 -16.54 -1.55
C LYS A 108 10.68 -17.84 -1.53
N PHE A 109 10.06 -18.92 -1.05
CA PHE A 109 10.75 -20.17 -0.75
C PHE A 109 10.37 -21.28 -1.72
N LYS A 110 11.36 -22.06 -2.17
CA LYS A 110 11.16 -23.18 -3.12
C LYS A 110 10.32 -24.31 -2.54
N THR A 111 10.55 -24.63 -1.26
CA THR A 111 9.84 -25.70 -0.55
C THR A 111 9.35 -25.19 0.81
N PRO A 112 8.25 -24.40 0.84
CA PRO A 112 7.63 -23.98 2.08
C PRO A 112 7.22 -25.18 2.95
N ARG A 113 7.41 -25.12 4.27
CA ARG A 113 7.05 -26.22 5.18
C ARG A 113 5.58 -26.65 5.03
N CYS A 114 4.67 -25.70 4.84
CA CYS A 114 3.24 -25.96 4.64
C CYS A 114 2.91 -26.75 3.36
N PHE A 115 3.84 -26.88 2.40
CA PHE A 115 3.65 -27.71 1.20
C PHE A 115 4.11 -29.16 1.41
N LYS A 116 4.76 -29.47 2.54
CA LYS A 116 5.23 -30.81 2.83
C LYS A 116 4.05 -31.78 2.89
N GLY A 117 4.11 -32.84 2.08
CA GLY A 117 3.05 -33.85 2.00
C GLY A 117 1.89 -33.51 1.05
N VAL A 118 1.87 -32.32 0.44
CA VAL A 118 0.89 -31.96 -0.59
C VAL A 118 1.31 -32.59 -1.92
N ARG A 119 0.49 -33.49 -2.47
CA ARG A 119 0.80 -34.22 -3.71
C ARG A 119 0.73 -33.37 -4.97
N LYS A 120 -0.21 -32.42 -5.00
CA LYS A 120 -0.44 -31.50 -6.12
C LYS A 120 -1.01 -30.19 -5.58
N LEU A 121 -0.35 -29.08 -5.90
CA LEU A 121 -0.84 -27.75 -5.56
C LEU A 121 -2.00 -27.35 -6.48
N PRO A 122 -2.94 -26.51 -6.01
CA PRO A 122 -4.07 -26.05 -6.82
C PRO A 122 -3.67 -24.96 -7.83
N VAL A 123 -2.43 -24.46 -7.76
CA VAL A 123 -1.82 -23.47 -8.66
C VAL A 123 -0.46 -23.98 -9.12
N GLU A 124 0.08 -23.39 -10.18
CA GLU A 124 1.50 -23.56 -10.51
C GLU A 124 2.33 -22.67 -9.57
N TYR A 125 3.41 -23.20 -9.00
CA TYR A 125 4.21 -22.48 -8.01
C TYR A 125 5.69 -22.52 -8.36
N GLN A 126 6.33 -21.36 -8.32
CA GLN A 126 7.77 -21.19 -8.45
C GLN A 126 8.29 -20.32 -7.29
N ALA A 127 9.60 -20.34 -7.06
CA ALA A 127 10.21 -19.53 -6.02
C ALA A 127 11.30 -18.60 -6.54
N ASN A 128 11.30 -17.40 -5.98
CA ASN A 128 12.31 -16.38 -6.14
C ASN A 128 12.50 -15.71 -4.77
N SER A 129 13.73 -15.48 -4.32
CA SER A 129 13.99 -14.91 -2.97
C SER A 129 13.35 -13.54 -2.73
N LYS A 130 13.07 -12.78 -3.79
CA LYS A 130 12.32 -11.52 -3.75
C LYS A 130 10.84 -11.67 -4.11
N ALA A 131 10.38 -12.88 -4.46
CA ALA A 131 9.06 -13.19 -4.99
C ALA A 131 8.73 -12.40 -6.27
N TRP A 132 9.74 -12.11 -7.10
CA TRP A 132 9.59 -11.37 -8.36
C TRP A 132 9.56 -12.29 -9.58
N MET A 133 8.85 -11.85 -10.61
CA MET A 133 8.96 -12.36 -11.97
C MET A 133 10.31 -11.99 -12.56
N THR A 134 10.96 -12.93 -13.23
CA THR A 134 12.22 -12.73 -13.95
C THR A 134 12.07 -13.26 -15.37
N ALA A 135 12.91 -12.79 -16.29
CA ALA A 135 12.92 -13.26 -17.68
C ALA A 135 13.03 -14.79 -17.80
N GLY A 136 13.79 -15.43 -16.92
CA GLY A 136 13.91 -16.89 -16.88
C GLY A 136 12.62 -17.57 -16.47
N ILE A 137 12.00 -17.14 -15.36
CA ILE A 137 10.74 -17.70 -14.86
C ILE A 137 9.62 -17.52 -15.87
N PHE A 138 9.51 -16.32 -16.46
CA PHE A 138 8.53 -16.03 -17.48
C PHE A 138 8.71 -16.91 -18.73
N THR A 139 9.97 -17.09 -19.18
CA THR A 139 10.29 -17.94 -20.33
C THR A 139 9.89 -19.40 -20.09
N GLU A 140 10.13 -19.93 -18.89
CA GLU A 140 9.72 -21.28 -18.50
C GLU A 140 8.20 -21.46 -18.56
N TRP A 141 7.46 -20.53 -17.95
CA TRP A 141 5.99 -20.52 -17.99
C TRP A 141 5.47 -20.45 -19.44
N LEU A 142 6.02 -19.53 -20.24
CA LEU A 142 5.62 -19.32 -21.62
C LEU A 142 5.88 -20.56 -22.50
N GLN A 143 6.99 -21.27 -22.28
CA GLN A 143 7.28 -22.51 -22.99
C GLN A 143 6.31 -23.65 -22.62
N GLU A 144 5.83 -23.72 -21.37
CA GLU A 144 4.81 -24.70 -21.01
C GLU A 144 3.44 -24.34 -21.56
N PHE A 145 3.10 -23.05 -21.58
CA PHE A 145 1.92 -22.55 -22.29
C PHE A 145 1.97 -22.90 -23.78
N ASP A 146 3.09 -22.68 -24.47
CA ASP A 146 3.27 -23.04 -25.87
C ASP A 146 3.11 -24.54 -26.13
N LYS A 147 3.67 -25.40 -25.25
CA LYS A 147 3.45 -26.85 -25.33
C LYS A 147 2.00 -27.24 -25.12
N MET A 148 1.30 -26.60 -24.17
CA MET A 148 -0.12 -26.83 -23.94
C MET A 148 -0.94 -26.50 -25.20
N VAL A 149 -0.71 -25.34 -25.82
CA VAL A 149 -1.39 -24.93 -27.05
C VAL A 149 -1.04 -25.85 -28.23
N CYS A 150 0.24 -26.28 -28.33
CA CYS A 150 0.67 -27.28 -29.31
C CYS A 150 -0.11 -28.61 -29.16
N ARG A 151 -0.30 -29.09 -27.92
CA ARG A 151 -1.06 -30.32 -27.64
C ARG A 151 -2.53 -30.16 -28.03
N GLN A 152 -3.08 -28.95 -27.89
CA GLN A 152 -4.43 -28.60 -28.34
C GLN A 152 -4.53 -28.41 -29.86
N LYS A 153 -3.41 -28.44 -30.60
CA LYS A 153 -3.33 -28.18 -32.05
C LYS A 153 -3.89 -26.82 -32.46
N ARG A 154 -3.73 -25.83 -31.58
CA ARG A 154 -4.18 -24.45 -31.79
C ARG A 154 -2.99 -23.54 -32.08
N LYS A 155 -3.29 -22.33 -32.54
CA LYS A 155 -2.35 -21.21 -32.53
C LYS A 155 -3.03 -20.04 -31.83
N VAL A 156 -2.33 -19.42 -30.90
CA VAL A 156 -2.91 -18.36 -30.06
C VAL A 156 -2.05 -17.11 -30.11
N LEU A 157 -2.69 -15.97 -29.91
CA LEU A 157 -2.00 -14.70 -29.68
C LEU A 157 -1.96 -14.45 -28.18
N LEU A 158 -0.77 -14.22 -27.62
CA LEU A 158 -0.61 -13.77 -26.25
C LEU A 158 -0.17 -12.30 -26.25
N THR A 159 -0.99 -11.45 -25.65
CA THR A 159 -0.70 -10.02 -25.49
C THR A 159 -0.11 -9.73 -24.11
N LEU A 160 0.96 -8.94 -24.07
CA LEU A 160 1.75 -8.65 -22.86
C LEU A 160 2.20 -7.20 -22.85
N ASP A 161 2.44 -6.64 -21.67
CA ASP A 161 3.14 -5.36 -21.57
C ASP A 161 4.62 -5.47 -21.99
N ASN A 162 5.25 -4.33 -22.26
CA ASN A 162 6.65 -4.29 -22.67
C ASN A 162 7.56 -4.08 -21.44
N CYS A 163 7.76 -5.17 -20.69
CA CYS A 163 8.56 -5.26 -19.48
C CYS A 163 9.88 -6.03 -19.72
N THR A 164 10.96 -5.72 -18.97
CA THR A 164 12.24 -6.44 -19.10
C THR A 164 12.15 -7.90 -18.66
N ALA A 165 11.20 -8.23 -17.78
CA ALA A 165 10.86 -9.60 -17.40
C ALA A 165 10.16 -10.39 -18.52
N HIS A 166 9.70 -9.73 -19.60
CA HIS A 166 9.03 -10.33 -20.75
C HIS A 166 9.97 -10.32 -21.98
N PRO A 167 11.02 -11.16 -22.01
CA PRO A 167 11.92 -11.21 -23.14
C PRO A 167 11.17 -11.67 -24.39
N LYS A 168 11.67 -11.26 -25.56
CA LYS A 168 11.27 -11.91 -26.81
C LYS A 168 11.81 -13.34 -26.82
N VAL A 169 10.92 -14.30 -27.07
CA VAL A 169 11.24 -15.73 -27.12
C VAL A 169 11.00 -16.21 -28.54
N ASP A 170 12.07 -16.47 -29.28
CA ASP A 170 12.01 -16.73 -30.73
C ASP A 170 11.73 -18.21 -31.10
N ASN A 171 11.65 -19.12 -30.12
CA ASN A 171 11.51 -20.57 -30.33
C ASN A 171 10.11 -21.15 -29.98
N LEU A 172 9.08 -20.30 -29.95
CA LEU A 172 7.69 -20.73 -29.75
C LEU A 172 7.10 -21.32 -31.04
N LYS A 173 6.26 -22.35 -30.92
CA LYS A 173 5.70 -23.08 -32.07
C LYS A 173 4.24 -22.71 -32.35
N ALA A 174 3.48 -22.39 -31.32
CA ALA A 174 2.04 -22.19 -31.37
C ALA A 174 1.58 -20.85 -30.79
N VAL A 175 2.38 -20.22 -29.94
CA VAL A 175 2.08 -18.90 -29.34
C VAL A 175 2.78 -17.79 -30.11
N GLU A 176 2.01 -16.83 -30.63
CA GLU A 176 2.52 -15.55 -31.15
C GLU A 176 2.46 -14.50 -30.04
N LEU A 177 3.58 -13.80 -29.79
CA LEU A 177 3.64 -12.71 -28.80
C LEU A 177 3.34 -11.36 -29.44
N LEU A 178 2.44 -10.59 -28.83
CA LEU A 178 2.18 -9.20 -29.17
C LEU A 178 2.42 -8.30 -27.96
N PHE A 179 3.51 -7.54 -28.01
CA PHE A 179 3.86 -6.58 -26.96
C PHE A 179 3.10 -5.26 -27.13
N LEU A 180 2.50 -4.80 -26.05
CA LEU A 180 1.87 -3.48 -25.96
C LEU A 180 2.95 -2.38 -26.04
N PRO A 181 2.62 -1.17 -26.53
CA PRO A 181 3.56 -0.05 -26.53
C PRO A 181 4.00 0.31 -25.11
N SER A 182 5.25 0.78 -24.95
CA SER A 182 5.82 1.10 -23.64
C SER A 182 5.02 2.19 -22.91
N ASN A 183 4.90 2.06 -21.58
CA ASN A 183 4.16 2.97 -20.68
C ASN A 183 2.64 3.05 -20.91
N THR A 184 2.00 1.96 -21.32
CA THR A 184 0.55 1.94 -21.64
C THR A 184 -0.27 0.92 -20.86
N THR A 185 0.37 0.16 -19.96
CA THR A 185 -0.17 -0.98 -19.18
C THR A 185 -1.56 -0.66 -18.58
N SER A 186 -1.66 0.36 -17.73
CA SER A 186 -2.92 0.77 -17.08
C SER A 186 -4.03 1.30 -18.01
N LYS A 187 -3.74 1.58 -19.28
CA LYS A 187 -4.70 2.14 -20.26
C LYS A 187 -5.10 1.18 -21.38
N SER A 188 -4.40 0.06 -21.54
CA SER A 188 -4.63 -0.84 -22.68
C SER A 188 -4.44 -2.32 -22.40
N GLN A 189 -4.06 -2.72 -21.19
CA GLN A 189 -3.91 -4.13 -20.87
C GLN A 189 -5.21 -4.70 -20.27
N PRO A 190 -5.82 -5.75 -20.86
CA PRO A 190 -7.03 -6.38 -20.35
C PRO A 190 -6.96 -6.81 -18.88
N CYS A 191 -5.87 -7.43 -18.40
CA CYS A 191 -5.76 -7.87 -17.00
C CYS A 191 -5.88 -6.71 -15.99
N ASP A 192 -5.42 -5.52 -16.37
CA ASP A 192 -5.50 -4.29 -15.56
C ASP A 192 -6.88 -3.61 -15.62
N MET A 193 -7.73 -4.00 -16.57
CA MET A 193 -9.05 -3.36 -16.78
C MET A 193 -10.15 -3.87 -15.83
N GLY A 194 -9.82 -4.78 -14.92
CA GLY A 194 -10.73 -5.28 -13.88
C GLY A 194 -10.48 -6.72 -13.44
N MET A 195 -9.81 -7.56 -14.24
CA MET A 195 -9.60 -8.98 -13.90
C MET A 195 -8.77 -9.15 -12.62
N ILE A 196 -7.60 -8.48 -12.56
CA ILE A 196 -6.73 -8.50 -11.39
C ILE A 196 -7.43 -7.92 -10.16
N ASN A 197 -8.19 -6.83 -10.34
CA ASN A 197 -8.93 -6.21 -9.25
C ASN A 197 -10.00 -7.17 -8.68
N ASN A 198 -10.74 -7.84 -9.56
CA ASN A 198 -11.78 -8.79 -9.19
C ASN A 198 -11.20 -10.00 -8.44
N LEU A 199 -10.08 -10.56 -8.92
CA LEU A 199 -9.32 -11.60 -8.22
C LEU A 199 -8.93 -11.17 -6.80
N LYS A 200 -8.32 -9.99 -6.64
CA LYS A 200 -7.92 -9.45 -5.33
C LYS A 200 -9.13 -9.25 -4.42
N CYS A 201 -10.23 -8.71 -4.93
CA CYS A 201 -11.47 -8.54 -4.19
C CYS A 201 -12.01 -9.88 -3.65
N HIS A 202 -12.12 -10.90 -4.52
CA HIS A 202 -12.57 -12.23 -4.11
C HIS A 202 -11.63 -12.92 -3.13
N TYR A 203 -10.32 -12.70 -3.26
CA TYR A 203 -9.32 -13.19 -2.31
C TYR A 203 -9.57 -12.60 -0.92
N ARG A 204 -9.67 -11.27 -0.83
CA ARG A 204 -9.87 -10.56 0.45
C ARG A 204 -11.21 -10.91 1.08
N GLY A 205 -12.29 -10.96 0.30
CA GLY A 205 -13.61 -11.38 0.78
C GLY A 205 -13.60 -12.81 1.34
N THR A 206 -12.88 -13.73 0.70
CA THR A 206 -12.78 -15.12 1.19
C THR A 206 -11.90 -15.24 2.44
N LEU A 207 -10.81 -14.48 2.52
CA LEU A 207 -9.98 -14.39 3.72
C LEU A 207 -10.78 -13.87 4.91
N LEU A 208 -11.54 -12.78 4.74
CA LEU A 208 -12.38 -12.21 5.79
C LEU A 208 -13.44 -13.21 6.28
N LYS A 209 -14.09 -13.95 5.37
CA LYS A 209 -15.04 -15.01 5.77
C LYS A 209 -14.40 -16.09 6.64
N ARG A 210 -13.18 -16.53 6.32
CA ARG A 210 -12.47 -17.51 7.15
C ARG A 210 -12.16 -16.97 8.55
N ILE A 211 -11.79 -15.70 8.64
CA ILE A 211 -11.53 -15.02 9.92
C ILE A 211 -12.81 -14.93 10.75
N ILE A 212 -13.91 -14.50 10.15
CA ILE A 212 -15.21 -14.39 10.84
C ILE A 212 -15.64 -15.75 11.38
N ASN A 213 -15.61 -16.80 10.55
CA ASN A 213 -15.97 -18.15 10.98
C ASN A 213 -15.10 -18.65 12.15
N HIS A 214 -13.79 -18.39 12.10
CA HIS A 214 -12.87 -18.75 13.18
C HIS A 214 -13.25 -18.09 14.51
N VAL A 215 -13.66 -16.82 14.48
CA VAL A 215 -14.13 -16.07 15.65
C VAL A 215 -15.51 -16.54 16.12
N ASP A 216 -16.44 -16.82 15.21
CA ASP A 216 -17.79 -17.32 15.52
C ASP A 216 -17.76 -18.70 16.20
N GLU A 217 -16.73 -19.51 15.92
CA GLU A 217 -16.47 -20.77 16.61
C GLU A 217 -15.95 -20.59 18.06
N GLY A 218 -15.81 -19.35 18.53
CA GLY A 218 -15.34 -18.99 19.87
C GLY A 218 -13.83 -18.97 20.03
N ASN A 219 -13.08 -19.06 18.92
CA ASN A 219 -11.62 -18.95 18.96
C ASN A 219 -11.18 -17.48 18.96
N ASP A 220 -10.06 -17.21 19.63
CA ASP A 220 -9.45 -15.89 19.61
C ASP A 220 -8.95 -15.53 18.20
N PHE A 221 -9.18 -14.28 17.79
CA PHE A 221 -8.73 -13.73 16.52
C PHE A 221 -7.21 -13.82 16.37
N ASP A 222 -6.47 -13.67 17.46
CA ASP A 222 -5.00 -13.69 17.45
C ASP A 222 -4.42 -15.09 17.19
N ASN A 223 -5.24 -16.12 17.40
CA ASN A 223 -4.91 -17.50 17.05
C ASN A 223 -5.23 -17.83 15.59
N PHE A 224 -5.80 -16.89 14.81
CA PHE A 224 -6.03 -17.10 13.39
C PHE A 224 -4.70 -17.13 12.64
N LYS A 225 -4.29 -18.33 12.21
CA LYS A 225 -3.09 -18.54 11.41
C LYS A 225 -3.47 -18.83 9.96
N LEU A 226 -2.98 -18.01 9.04
CA LEU A 226 -3.10 -18.26 7.60
C LEU A 226 -1.78 -18.81 7.07
N THR A 227 -1.74 -20.04 6.59
CA THR A 227 -0.51 -20.57 5.97
C THR A 227 -0.40 -20.11 4.50
N LEU A 228 0.80 -20.21 3.90
CA LEU A 228 0.95 -19.98 2.45
C LEU A 228 0.10 -20.97 1.64
N LEU A 229 -0.08 -22.20 2.11
CA LEU A 229 -0.97 -23.18 1.46
C LEU A 229 -2.43 -22.69 1.49
N ASP A 230 -2.89 -22.18 2.63
CA ASP A 230 -4.23 -21.59 2.74
C ASP A 230 -4.39 -20.41 1.79
N ALA A 231 -3.41 -19.52 1.75
CA ALA A 231 -3.44 -18.38 0.85
C ALA A 231 -3.52 -18.81 -0.62
N VAL A 232 -2.72 -19.80 -1.04
CA VAL A 232 -2.77 -20.36 -2.40
C VAL A 232 -4.13 -21.00 -2.71
N ILE A 233 -4.74 -21.70 -1.74
CA ILE A 233 -6.07 -22.28 -1.90
C ILE A 233 -7.13 -21.18 -2.06
N ILE A 234 -7.08 -20.13 -1.24
CA ILE A 234 -7.99 -18.98 -1.33
C ILE A 234 -7.82 -18.28 -2.68
N LEU A 235 -6.58 -18.12 -3.15
CA LEU A 235 -6.27 -17.49 -4.42
C LEU A 235 -6.89 -18.26 -5.61
N LYS A 236 -6.75 -19.58 -5.60
CA LYS A 236 -7.41 -20.44 -6.60
C LYS A 236 -8.94 -20.31 -6.56
N GLN A 237 -9.53 -20.31 -5.36
CA GLN A 237 -10.98 -20.12 -5.19
C GLN A 237 -11.45 -18.72 -5.62
N ALA A 238 -10.59 -17.71 -5.49
CA ALA A 238 -10.89 -16.35 -5.91
C ALA A 238 -10.84 -16.20 -7.43
N TRP A 239 -9.92 -16.90 -8.10
CA TRP A 239 -9.84 -16.93 -9.56
C TRP A 239 -11.05 -17.60 -10.19
N GLU A 240 -11.47 -18.76 -9.66
CA GLU A 240 -12.67 -19.47 -10.12
C GLU A 240 -13.99 -18.68 -9.96
N LYS A 241 -13.97 -17.55 -9.25
CA LYS A 241 -15.12 -16.65 -9.09
C LYS A 241 -15.13 -15.49 -10.09
N VAL A 242 -14.03 -15.26 -10.81
CA VAL A 242 -13.98 -14.22 -11.85
C VAL A 242 -14.88 -14.66 -13.00
N GLU A 243 -15.95 -13.90 -13.24
CA GLU A 243 -16.94 -14.33 -14.23
C GLU A 243 -16.44 -14.12 -15.68
N PRO A 244 -16.81 -15.03 -16.62
CA PRO A 244 -16.53 -14.85 -18.04
C PRO A 244 -16.97 -13.49 -18.61
N ALA A 245 -18.07 -12.94 -18.09
CA ALA A 245 -18.57 -11.62 -18.48
C ALA A 245 -17.60 -10.49 -18.08
N THR A 246 -17.04 -10.56 -16.86
CA THR A 246 -16.01 -9.63 -16.39
C THR A 246 -14.79 -9.66 -17.29
N ILE A 247 -14.32 -10.84 -17.69
CA ILE A 247 -13.18 -11.01 -18.60
C ILE A 247 -13.47 -10.33 -19.95
N ARG A 248 -14.61 -10.65 -20.59
CA ARG A 248 -15.01 -10.02 -21.86
C ARG A 248 -15.07 -8.49 -21.77
N ASN A 249 -15.65 -7.97 -20.69
CA ASN A 249 -15.76 -6.53 -20.47
C ASN A 249 -14.38 -5.86 -20.29
N CYS A 250 -13.42 -6.54 -19.65
CA CYS A 250 -12.04 -6.07 -19.52
C CYS A 250 -11.35 -5.95 -20.89
N PHE A 251 -11.50 -6.94 -21.77
CA PHE A 251 -10.98 -6.87 -23.14
C PHE A 251 -11.65 -5.75 -23.97
N LYS A 252 -12.98 -5.60 -23.86
CA LYS A 252 -13.72 -4.50 -24.51
C LYS A 252 -13.22 -3.13 -24.04
N LYS A 253 -13.06 -2.94 -22.73
CA LYS A 253 -12.56 -1.70 -22.11
C LYS A 253 -11.12 -1.38 -22.51
N ALA A 254 -10.30 -2.41 -22.74
CA ALA A 254 -8.94 -2.28 -23.30
C ALA A 254 -8.90 -1.92 -24.81
N ASN A 255 -10.07 -1.82 -25.47
CA ASN A 255 -10.23 -1.64 -26.93
C ASN A 255 -9.75 -2.81 -27.79
N PHE A 256 -9.82 -4.04 -27.27
CA PHE A 256 -9.67 -5.23 -28.08
C PHE A 256 -11.03 -5.48 -28.75
N LYS A 257 -11.14 -5.14 -30.04
CA LYS A 257 -12.34 -5.34 -30.86
C LYS A 257 -11.97 -6.13 -32.11
N ALA A 258 -12.72 -7.19 -32.43
CA ALA A 258 -12.41 -8.06 -33.56
C ALA A 258 -12.99 -7.56 -34.91
N SER A 259 -13.99 -6.67 -34.92
CA SER A 259 -14.59 -6.09 -36.14
C SER A 259 -15.22 -4.70 -35.91
N GLU A 260 -15.35 -3.89 -36.98
CA GLU A 260 -16.08 -2.61 -37.00
C GLU A 260 -17.61 -2.77 -37.03
N THR A 261 -18.13 -4.00 -37.20
CA THR A 261 -19.57 -4.30 -37.24
C THR A 261 -20.24 -4.48 -35.89
N GLU A 262 -19.52 -4.43 -34.76
CA GLU A 262 -20.14 -4.30 -33.44
C GLU A 262 -20.57 -2.83 -33.24
N THR A 263 -21.59 -2.43 -34.00
CA THR A 263 -22.37 -1.20 -33.82
C THR A 263 -23.69 -1.60 -33.16
N GLU A 264 -23.90 -1.16 -31.91
CA GLU A 264 -25.19 -0.78 -31.31
C GLU A 264 -26.43 -1.68 -31.57
N GLY A 265 -26.29 -3.02 -31.64
CA GLY A 265 -27.39 -3.86 -32.16
C GLY A 265 -27.48 -5.31 -31.72
N GLU A 266 -26.76 -5.76 -30.70
CA GLU A 266 -27.05 -7.05 -30.05
C GLU A 266 -27.28 -6.78 -28.57
N ASN A 267 -28.49 -7.12 -28.10
CA ASN A 267 -29.02 -6.89 -26.76
C ASN A 267 -27.93 -6.51 -25.76
N GLU A 268 -27.98 -5.28 -25.26
CA GLU A 268 -27.54 -5.01 -23.89
C GLU A 268 -28.29 -6.00 -23.00
N ILE A 269 -27.77 -7.22 -22.89
CA ILE A 269 -27.76 -7.86 -21.61
C ILE A 269 -26.83 -6.94 -20.85
N GLU A 270 -27.41 -5.91 -20.23
CA GLU A 270 -26.98 -5.46 -18.92
C GLU A 270 -26.87 -6.74 -18.10
N ALA A 271 -25.76 -7.45 -18.25
CA ALA A 271 -25.27 -8.26 -17.17
C ALA A 271 -25.11 -7.21 -16.10
N GLU A 272 -26.00 -7.25 -15.11
CA GLU A 272 -25.81 -6.58 -13.84
C GLU A 272 -24.30 -6.61 -13.63
N ASP A 273 -23.66 -5.44 -13.61
CA ASP A 273 -22.36 -5.35 -12.98
C ASP A 273 -22.64 -6.05 -11.65
N THR A 274 -22.18 -7.30 -11.49
CA THR A 274 -22.26 -8.00 -10.22
C THR A 274 -21.25 -7.22 -9.39
N ASP A 275 -21.74 -6.09 -8.91
CA ASP A 275 -20.97 -4.99 -8.42
C ASP A 275 -20.40 -5.58 -7.14
N VAL A 276 -19.13 -5.98 -7.22
CA VAL A 276 -18.44 -6.64 -6.12
C VAL A 276 -18.37 -5.67 -4.93
N GLN A 277 -18.54 -4.37 -5.19
CA GLN A 277 -18.72 -3.31 -4.21
C GLN A 277 -19.91 -3.59 -3.27
N PRO A 278 -21.20 -3.61 -3.69
CA PRO A 278 -22.31 -3.87 -2.79
C PRO A 278 -22.24 -5.22 -2.09
N PHE A 279 -21.64 -6.27 -2.67
CA PHE A 279 -21.45 -7.54 -1.95
C PHE A 279 -20.42 -7.42 -0.81
N LEU A 280 -19.29 -6.74 -1.05
CA LEU A 280 -18.28 -6.46 -0.01
C LEU A 280 -18.81 -5.46 1.02
N SER A 281 -19.45 -4.38 0.60
CA SER A 281 -20.13 -3.41 1.49
C SER A 281 -21.13 -4.12 2.38
N ARG A 282 -21.96 -4.99 1.81
CA ARG A 282 -22.96 -5.76 2.56
C ARG A 282 -22.32 -6.73 3.56
N LEU A 283 -21.27 -7.45 3.17
CA LEU A 283 -20.56 -8.40 4.05
C LEU A 283 -19.80 -7.69 5.19
N LEU A 284 -19.23 -6.50 4.91
CA LEU A 284 -18.53 -5.66 5.89
C LEU A 284 -19.51 -5.02 6.89
N VAL A 285 -20.67 -4.56 6.41
CA VAL A 285 -21.77 -3.99 7.22
C VAL A 285 -22.48 -5.04 8.07
N GLU A 286 -22.75 -6.25 7.52
CA GLU A 286 -23.36 -7.36 8.27
C GLU A 286 -22.52 -7.78 9.49
N ASN A 287 -21.20 -7.57 9.46
CA ASN A 287 -20.25 -8.05 10.48
C ASN A 287 -19.53 -6.95 11.28
N GLY A 288 -19.93 -5.67 11.16
CA GLY A 288 -19.49 -4.59 12.06
C GLY A 288 -18.06 -4.06 11.85
N ILE A 289 -17.49 -4.18 10.64
CA ILE A 289 -16.16 -3.65 10.29
C ILE A 289 -16.34 -2.25 9.63
N PRO A 290 -15.57 -1.20 10.00
CA PRO A 290 -15.73 0.15 9.45
C PRO A 290 -15.54 0.27 7.92
N ASP A 291 -16.24 1.26 7.36
CA ASP A 291 -16.76 1.38 6.00
C ASP A 291 -15.80 1.97 4.92
N SER A 292 -14.50 1.65 4.91
CA SER A 292 -13.59 2.15 3.85
C SER A 292 -13.16 1.06 2.87
N LEU A 293 -14.05 0.73 1.93
CA LEU A 293 -13.76 -0.12 0.75
C LEU A 293 -12.55 0.39 -0.08
N ASP A 294 -12.34 1.71 -0.11
CA ASP A 294 -11.17 2.37 -0.71
C ASP A 294 -9.81 1.86 -0.15
N ASP A 295 -9.77 1.34 1.08
CA ASP A 295 -8.54 0.80 1.69
C ASP A 295 -8.27 -0.65 1.30
N LEU A 296 -9.28 -1.40 0.83
CA LEU A 296 -9.14 -2.80 0.39
C LEU A 296 -8.70 -2.91 -1.08
N GLU A 297 -9.18 -1.99 -1.93
CA GLU A 297 -8.88 -1.96 -3.38
C GLU A 297 -7.44 -1.52 -3.67
N ASN A 298 -6.86 -0.67 -2.81
CA ASN A 298 -5.53 -0.10 -3.01
C ASN A 298 -4.42 -0.83 -2.22
N LEU A 299 -4.76 -1.93 -1.52
CA LEU A 299 -3.84 -2.72 -0.69
C LEU A 299 -2.54 -3.12 -1.38
N ASP A 300 -2.69 -3.49 -2.64
CA ASP A 300 -1.68 -4.22 -3.41
C ASP A 300 -1.28 -3.44 -4.67
N GLN A 301 -1.57 -2.13 -4.74
CA GLN A 301 -1.43 -1.31 -5.96
C GLN A 301 0.03 -0.97 -6.30
N ASP A 302 0.91 -0.90 -5.29
CA ASP A 302 2.33 -0.53 -5.44
C ASP A 302 3.30 -1.70 -5.16
N VAL A 303 2.82 -2.95 -5.18
CA VAL A 303 3.68 -4.12 -4.90
C VAL A 303 4.58 -4.41 -6.10
N PRO A 304 5.91 -4.27 -6.00
CA PRO A 304 6.79 -4.54 -7.13
C PRO A 304 6.76 -6.03 -7.47
N THR A 305 6.43 -6.36 -8.71
CA THR A 305 6.40 -7.72 -9.26
C THR A 305 7.66 -8.07 -10.06
N VAL A 306 8.42 -7.07 -10.49
CA VAL A 306 9.64 -7.21 -11.32
C VAL A 306 10.79 -6.34 -10.78
N PRO A 307 12.07 -6.65 -11.11
CA PRO A 307 13.21 -5.81 -10.77
C PRO A 307 13.14 -4.42 -11.42
N SER A 308 13.70 -3.39 -10.77
CA SER A 308 13.83 -2.05 -11.36
C SER A 308 15.07 -1.95 -12.27
N LEU A 309 15.02 -1.12 -13.32
CA LEU A 309 16.11 -0.91 -14.29
C LEU A 309 17.47 -0.54 -13.65
N SER A 310 17.47 0.05 -12.45
CA SER A 310 18.68 0.37 -11.68
C SER A 310 19.33 -0.84 -11.01
N GLU A 311 18.58 -1.92 -10.75
CA GLU A 311 19.09 -3.16 -10.16
C GLU A 311 19.73 -4.08 -11.22
N GLU A 312 19.38 -3.93 -12.51
CA GLU A 312 20.00 -4.67 -13.62
C GLU A 312 21.41 -4.17 -13.98
N MET A 313 21.79 -2.96 -13.55
CA MET A 313 23.05 -2.29 -13.96
C MET A 313 24.27 -2.58 -13.06
N ASN A 314 24.17 -3.50 -12.08
CA ASN A 314 25.29 -4.02 -11.31
C ASN A 314 25.61 -5.48 -11.70
N PRO A 315 26.30 -5.75 -12.82
CA PRO A 315 26.68 -7.10 -13.22
C PRO A 315 27.97 -7.59 -12.52
N SER A 316 28.24 -7.15 -11.29
CA SER A 316 29.43 -7.54 -10.52
C SER A 316 29.08 -8.33 -9.25
N THR A 317 28.32 -9.40 -9.42
CA THR A 317 28.49 -10.60 -8.60
C THR A 317 27.97 -11.77 -9.42
N THR A 318 28.89 -12.60 -9.89
CA THR A 318 28.60 -13.85 -10.60
C THR A 318 27.72 -14.75 -9.74
N ASP A 319 26.45 -14.87 -10.13
CA ASP A 319 25.42 -15.72 -9.50
C ASP A 319 25.56 -17.21 -9.88
N SER A 320 26.79 -17.70 -10.04
CA SER A 320 27.04 -19.07 -10.54
C SER A 320 27.61 -20.04 -9.50
N GLU A 321 27.83 -19.67 -8.24
CA GLU A 321 28.31 -20.61 -7.22
C GLU A 321 27.71 -20.31 -5.83
N ARG A 322 26.44 -20.68 -5.62
CA ARG A 322 25.87 -20.99 -4.29
C ARG A 322 24.56 -21.80 -4.38
N GLU A 323 24.44 -22.67 -5.37
CA GLU A 323 23.43 -23.73 -5.38
C GLU A 323 23.95 -24.93 -4.58
N ASN A 324 23.85 -24.86 -3.25
CA ASN A 324 23.72 -26.01 -2.34
C ASN A 324 23.82 -25.55 -0.87
N GLN A 325 22.80 -24.83 -0.40
CA GLN A 325 22.43 -24.90 1.02
C GLN A 325 20.93 -25.12 1.08
N THR A 326 20.57 -26.23 1.71
CA THR A 326 19.20 -26.68 1.94
C THR A 326 18.58 -25.75 2.98
N GLU A 327 18.10 -24.58 2.57
CA GLU A 327 17.26 -23.75 3.43
C GLU A 327 15.89 -24.43 3.58
N GLN A 328 15.77 -25.31 4.57
CA GLN A 328 14.48 -25.65 5.14
C GLN A 328 13.90 -24.36 5.75
N ALA A 329 12.79 -23.91 5.18
CA ALA A 329 12.10 -22.69 5.60
C ALA A 329 11.76 -22.76 7.09
N ALA A 330 12.36 -21.88 7.90
CA ALA A 330 11.98 -21.68 9.28
C ALA A 330 10.80 -20.69 9.39
N ASP A 331 9.60 -21.04 8.91
CA ASP A 331 8.37 -20.31 9.29
C ASP A 331 7.59 -21.11 10.35
N ASP A 332 7.41 -20.47 11.51
CA ASP A 332 6.66 -20.88 12.70
C ASP A 332 7.23 -22.03 13.55
N GLU A 333 8.42 -21.82 14.12
CA GLU A 333 8.53 -21.97 15.58
C GLU A 333 8.85 -20.56 16.11
N ASP A 334 7.92 -20.02 16.89
CA ASP A 334 8.15 -18.97 17.88
C ASP A 334 8.57 -17.54 17.42
N ASP A 335 7.60 -16.63 17.42
CA ASP A 335 7.86 -15.26 17.93
C ASP A 335 8.38 -15.28 19.39
N GLN A 336 8.42 -16.44 20.06
CA GLN A 336 9.11 -16.66 21.34
C GLN A 336 10.66 -16.65 21.21
N GLY A 337 11.23 -16.63 20.00
CA GLY A 337 12.68 -16.59 19.79
C GLY A 337 13.30 -15.20 19.56
N ASN A 338 12.47 -14.18 19.31
CA ASN A 338 12.94 -12.83 19.04
C ASN A 338 12.98 -11.98 20.32
N PHE A 339 14.06 -11.24 20.53
CA PHE A 339 14.19 -10.37 21.69
C PHE A 339 13.61 -8.98 21.42
N ILE A 340 13.01 -8.34 22.40
CA ILE A 340 12.57 -6.94 22.31
C ILE A 340 13.76 -5.97 22.42
N LEU A 341 13.88 -5.02 21.49
CA LEU A 341 14.89 -3.94 21.56
C LEU A 341 14.71 -3.10 22.83
N GLY A 342 15.81 -2.79 23.51
CA GLY A 342 15.87 -1.92 24.69
C GLY A 342 15.39 -2.56 26.00
N ILE A 343 14.91 -3.81 25.97
CA ILE A 343 14.42 -4.54 27.15
C ILE A 343 15.37 -5.70 27.47
N GLU A 344 15.75 -5.79 28.75
CA GLU A 344 16.51 -6.93 29.28
C GLU A 344 15.59 -8.14 29.37
N GLN A 345 16.02 -9.25 28.75
CA GLN A 345 15.25 -10.49 28.68
C GLN A 345 16.10 -11.67 29.12
N ALA A 346 15.52 -12.54 29.94
CA ALA A 346 16.14 -13.80 30.30
C ALA A 346 16.16 -14.75 29.09
N ALA A 347 17.27 -15.44 28.92
CA ALA A 347 17.50 -16.45 27.89
C ALA A 347 18.40 -17.56 28.43
N GLU A 348 18.60 -18.63 27.68
CA GLU A 348 19.49 -19.72 28.05
C GLU A 348 20.42 -20.07 26.90
N LEU A 349 21.71 -20.27 27.21
CA LEU A 349 22.69 -20.84 26.30
C LEU A 349 22.79 -22.34 26.55
N THR A 350 22.26 -23.14 25.63
CA THR A 350 22.26 -24.61 25.75
C THR A 350 23.40 -25.22 24.96
N PHE A 351 24.24 -25.99 25.65
CA PHE A 351 25.36 -26.73 25.09
C PHE A 351 25.02 -28.21 25.08
N THR A 352 24.91 -28.80 23.88
CA THR A 352 24.61 -30.24 23.72
C THR A 352 25.85 -30.96 23.23
N SER A 353 26.27 -32.00 23.97
CA SER A 353 27.38 -32.85 23.58
C SER A 353 26.90 -34.04 22.74
N GLY A 354 27.56 -34.29 21.62
CA GLY A 354 27.30 -35.45 20.75
C GLY A 354 27.90 -36.74 21.30
N SER A 355 28.79 -37.38 20.53
CA SER A 355 29.49 -38.61 20.95
C SER A 355 30.69 -38.37 21.88
N TYR A 356 31.04 -37.11 22.12
CA TYR A 356 32.19 -36.71 22.93
C TYR A 356 31.78 -36.45 24.39
N SER A 357 32.73 -36.52 25.31
CA SER A 357 32.52 -36.22 26.74
C SER A 357 33.44 -35.08 27.17
N LEU A 358 32.89 -34.08 27.85
CA LEU A 358 33.67 -33.00 28.46
C LEU A 358 34.11 -33.46 29.86
N LYS A 359 35.41 -33.67 30.06
CA LYS A 359 35.94 -34.24 31.32
C LYS A 359 36.23 -33.22 32.43
N ARG A 360 36.30 -31.93 32.07
CA ARG A 360 36.60 -30.82 32.97
C ARG A 360 35.67 -29.66 32.69
N ALA A 361 35.52 -28.77 33.65
CA ALA A 361 34.81 -27.52 33.43
C ALA A 361 35.60 -26.63 32.45
N CYS A 362 34.89 -26.00 31.52
CA CYS A 362 35.47 -25.12 30.50
C CYS A 362 34.83 -23.72 30.58
N PRO A 363 35.60 -22.65 30.80
CA PRO A 363 35.12 -21.28 30.67
C PRO A 363 34.51 -21.00 29.30
N VAL A 364 33.42 -20.26 29.29
CA VAL A 364 32.69 -19.81 28.11
C VAL A 364 32.82 -18.29 28.02
N ALA A 365 33.33 -17.81 26.88
CA ALA A 365 33.39 -16.40 26.57
C ALA A 365 32.38 -16.05 25.48
N VAL A 366 31.64 -14.96 25.70
CA VAL A 366 30.66 -14.43 24.74
C VAL A 366 31.16 -13.07 24.26
N THR A 367 31.28 -12.93 22.93
CA THR A 367 31.60 -11.67 22.27
C THR A 367 30.41 -11.23 21.44
N THR A 368 29.98 -9.98 21.60
CA THR A 368 28.81 -9.39 20.95
C THR A 368 29.19 -8.17 20.11
N SER A 369 28.29 -7.77 19.20
CA SER A 369 28.42 -6.50 18.50
C SER A 369 28.18 -5.29 19.45
N PRO A 370 28.56 -4.06 19.07
CA PRO A 370 28.33 -2.88 19.91
C PRO A 370 26.85 -2.71 20.28
N PHE A 371 26.58 -2.29 21.52
CA PHE A 371 25.25 -2.09 22.11
C PHE A 371 24.45 -3.37 22.40
N PHE A 372 24.94 -4.54 21.98
CA PHE A 372 24.40 -5.84 22.35
C PHE A 372 25.16 -6.38 23.56
N SER A 373 24.47 -6.67 24.65
CA SER A 373 25.03 -7.27 25.86
C SER A 373 24.40 -8.63 26.15
N VAL A 374 25.24 -9.58 26.53
CA VAL A 374 24.85 -10.87 27.12
C VAL A 374 25.58 -11.01 28.44
N SER A 375 24.87 -11.25 29.54
CA SER A 375 25.44 -11.34 30.88
C SER A 375 24.87 -12.54 31.65
N PRO A 376 25.63 -13.20 32.54
CA PRO A 376 25.12 -14.33 33.32
C PRO A 376 24.07 -13.88 34.34
N VAL A 377 23.03 -14.70 34.56
CA VAL A 377 22.05 -14.45 35.64
C VAL A 377 22.69 -14.82 36.98
N SER A 378 23.01 -13.84 37.82
CA SER A 378 23.59 -14.07 39.14
C SER A 378 22.55 -14.65 40.10
N GLY A 379 22.67 -15.93 40.45
CA GLY A 379 21.87 -16.57 41.50
C GLY A 379 22.63 -16.67 42.82
N THR A 380 22.12 -15.94 43.82
CA THR A 380 22.17 -16.19 45.29
C THR A 380 23.49 -16.61 45.94
N GLU A 381 24.08 -15.64 46.67
CA GLU A 381 24.76 -15.73 47.98
C GLU A 381 25.47 -17.04 48.36
N ASP A 382 26.80 -16.97 48.41
CA ASP A 382 27.54 -17.40 49.60
C ASP A 382 28.34 -16.17 50.09
N GLU A 383 27.91 -15.59 51.21
CA GLU A 383 28.75 -14.69 52.01
C GLU A 383 29.94 -15.50 52.55
N GLU A 384 31.18 -15.12 52.22
CA GLU A 384 32.18 -14.79 53.24
C GLU A 384 33.51 -14.25 52.68
N SER A 385 33.89 -13.11 53.25
CA SER A 385 35.26 -12.63 53.51
C SER A 385 36.03 -11.86 52.43
N GLY A 386 36.36 -10.61 52.79
CA GLY A 386 37.74 -10.11 52.70
C GLY A 386 38.02 -9.08 51.62
N GLY A 387 38.17 -7.81 52.03
CA GLY A 387 38.39 -6.67 51.14
C GLY A 387 39.68 -6.69 50.32
N GLY A 388 39.66 -5.91 49.24
CA GLY A 388 40.83 -5.56 48.43
C GLY A 388 40.42 -4.99 47.08
N GLY A 389 40.63 -3.70 46.87
CA GLY A 389 40.30 -3.02 45.61
C GLY A 389 41.16 -3.49 44.44
N GLY A 390 40.56 -3.47 43.24
CA GLY A 390 41.29 -3.59 41.97
C GLY A 390 40.53 -4.42 40.93
N GLY A 391 40.08 -3.77 39.85
CA GLY A 391 39.76 -4.36 38.54
C GLY A 391 38.78 -5.53 38.54
N GLY A 392 37.48 -5.25 38.34
CA GLY A 392 36.43 -6.28 38.25
C GLY A 392 36.69 -7.27 37.10
N ALA A 393 37.31 -8.40 37.43
CA ALA A 393 37.27 -9.62 36.64
C ALA A 393 35.83 -10.15 36.68
N GLY A 394 35.18 -10.22 35.52
CA GLY A 394 33.80 -10.70 35.42
C GLY A 394 33.66 -12.13 35.93
N GLN A 395 32.59 -12.41 36.66
CA GLN A 395 32.10 -13.78 36.84
C GLN A 395 31.88 -14.39 35.46
N GLY A 396 32.80 -15.26 35.04
CA GLY A 396 32.75 -15.93 33.74
C GLY A 396 31.73 -17.06 33.73
N MET A 397 30.99 -17.20 32.64
CA MET A 397 30.17 -18.38 32.39
C MET A 397 31.07 -19.62 32.31
N THR A 398 30.68 -20.73 32.94
CA THR A 398 31.48 -21.96 32.93
C THR A 398 30.61 -23.15 32.57
N LEU A 399 31.04 -23.92 31.58
CA LEU A 399 30.41 -25.18 31.18
C LEU A 399 30.94 -26.32 32.07
N ALA A 400 30.07 -27.07 32.72
CA ALA A 400 30.46 -28.18 33.59
C ALA A 400 30.83 -29.43 32.77
N PRO A 401 31.47 -30.45 33.37
CA PRO A 401 31.69 -31.73 32.71
C PRO A 401 30.38 -32.33 32.18
N LEU A 402 30.39 -32.78 30.92
CA LEU A 402 29.23 -33.25 30.18
C LEU A 402 29.48 -34.68 29.68
N SER A 403 28.55 -35.59 29.97
CA SER A 403 28.57 -36.94 29.39
C SER A 403 28.17 -36.91 27.91
N PRO A 404 28.50 -37.95 27.12
CA PRO A 404 28.00 -38.05 25.75
C PRO A 404 26.47 -37.98 25.71
N ALA A 405 25.93 -37.35 24.66
CA ALA A 405 24.49 -37.14 24.45
C ALA A 405 23.76 -36.39 25.58
N SER A 406 24.48 -35.56 26.36
CA SER A 406 23.88 -34.71 27.41
C SER A 406 23.88 -33.23 27.03
N SER A 407 22.97 -32.46 27.63
CA SER A 407 22.87 -31.01 27.42
C SER A 407 22.97 -30.26 28.75
N GLN A 408 23.59 -29.08 28.74
CA GLN A 408 23.61 -28.14 29.87
C GLN A 408 23.16 -26.77 29.38
N ALA A 409 22.21 -26.17 30.09
CA ALA A 409 21.76 -24.80 29.86
C ALA A 409 22.45 -23.85 30.85
N LEU A 410 22.91 -22.69 30.35
CA LEU A 410 23.45 -21.59 31.17
C LEU A 410 22.49 -20.40 31.07
N PRO A 411 21.88 -19.93 32.17
CA PRO A 411 20.96 -18.80 32.15
C PRO A 411 21.72 -17.48 31.93
N VAL A 412 21.24 -16.68 30.99
CA VAL A 412 21.81 -15.39 30.60
C VAL A 412 20.74 -14.31 30.48
N THR A 413 21.13 -13.05 30.61
CA THR A 413 20.31 -11.87 30.30
C THR A 413 20.82 -11.24 29.02
N VAL A 414 19.93 -11.04 28.06
CA VAL A 414 20.18 -10.49 26.72
C VAL A 414 19.52 -9.11 26.63
N CYS A 415 20.26 -8.11 26.14
CA CYS A 415 19.72 -6.78 25.86
C CYS A 415 20.44 -6.13 24.68
N MET A 416 19.69 -5.46 23.82
CA MET A 416 20.23 -4.60 22.76
C MET A 416 19.73 -3.18 22.97
N ASN A 417 20.62 -2.23 23.23
CA ASN A 417 20.21 -0.85 23.50
C ASN A 417 19.62 -0.18 22.25
N MET A 418 18.47 0.50 22.41
CA MET A 418 17.85 1.27 21.33
C MET A 418 18.74 2.45 20.90
N ARG A 419 18.91 2.60 19.58
CA ARG A 419 19.51 3.81 18.98
C ARG A 419 18.38 4.76 18.58
N ARG A 420 18.65 6.07 18.61
CA ARG A 420 17.66 7.09 18.21
C ARG A 420 17.15 6.93 16.77
N ASP A 421 17.96 6.33 15.89
CA ASP A 421 17.69 6.24 14.46
C ASP A 421 17.31 4.83 13.98
N ALA A 422 17.13 3.86 14.89
CA ALA A 422 16.78 2.49 14.54
C ALA A 422 15.27 2.37 14.33
N ALA A 423 14.80 2.62 13.11
CA ALA A 423 13.39 2.44 12.73
C ALA A 423 12.99 0.97 12.52
N ASP A 424 13.97 0.06 12.46
CA ASP A 424 13.80 -1.33 12.01
C ASP A 424 14.25 -2.36 13.05
N ASN A 425 13.76 -3.60 12.88
CA ASN A 425 14.29 -4.78 13.57
C ASN A 425 15.79 -4.93 13.28
N LEU A 426 16.55 -5.36 14.29
CA LEU A 426 18.00 -5.40 14.24
C LEU A 426 18.51 -6.82 14.47
N THR A 427 19.22 -7.37 13.49
CA THR A 427 19.93 -8.63 13.65
C THR A 427 21.39 -8.34 13.98
N SER A 428 21.89 -8.95 15.07
CA SER A 428 23.25 -8.77 15.57
C SER A 428 23.94 -10.12 15.77
N LYS A 429 25.23 -10.18 15.45
CA LYS A 429 26.06 -11.37 15.65
C LYS A 429 26.49 -11.52 17.11
N MET A 430 26.30 -12.72 17.63
CA MET A 430 26.88 -13.25 18.86
C MET A 430 27.95 -14.27 18.49
N SER A 431 29.07 -14.26 19.21
CA SER A 431 30.11 -15.28 19.09
C SER A 431 30.38 -15.91 20.44
N VAL A 432 30.37 -17.23 20.51
CA VAL A 432 30.62 -18.01 21.73
C VAL A 432 31.88 -18.84 21.54
N SER A 433 32.87 -18.64 22.41
CA SER A 433 34.08 -19.45 22.45
C SER A 433 34.15 -20.22 23.76
N VAL A 434 34.56 -21.49 23.67
CA VAL A 434 34.74 -22.37 24.82
C VAL A 434 36.21 -22.69 24.96
N GLU A 435 36.76 -22.52 26.16
CA GLU A 435 38.19 -22.72 26.38
C GLU A 435 38.62 -24.15 26.05
N GLY A 436 39.61 -24.27 25.16
CA GLY A 436 40.16 -25.54 24.69
C GLY A 436 39.51 -26.09 23.42
N TRP A 437 38.53 -25.39 22.85
CA TRP A 437 37.95 -25.72 21.54
C TRP A 437 38.60 -24.84 20.46
N GLN A 438 38.84 -25.40 19.26
CA GLN A 438 39.48 -24.64 18.17
C GLN A 438 38.49 -23.73 17.41
N GLU A 439 37.20 -24.06 17.46
CA GLU A 439 36.16 -23.32 16.76
C GLU A 439 35.45 -22.33 17.69
N THR A 440 35.05 -21.20 17.11
CA THR A 440 34.14 -20.24 17.73
C THR A 440 32.78 -20.38 17.07
N PHE A 441 31.73 -20.45 17.87
CA PHE A 441 30.36 -20.57 17.38
C PHE A 441 29.78 -19.18 17.15
N HIS A 442 29.06 -19.01 16.05
CA HIS A 442 28.41 -17.76 15.72
C HIS A 442 26.89 -17.96 15.66
N ALA A 443 26.14 -17.03 16.24
CA ALA A 443 24.69 -17.00 16.19
C ALA A 443 24.20 -15.61 15.79
N ASP A 444 23.20 -15.54 14.93
CA ASP A 444 22.51 -14.30 14.59
C ASP A 444 21.31 -14.15 15.55
N VAL A 445 21.30 -13.05 16.31
CA VAL A 445 20.25 -12.73 17.28
C VAL A 445 19.42 -11.57 16.74
N THR A 446 18.12 -11.78 16.59
CA THR A 446 17.20 -10.77 16.06
C THR A 446 16.47 -10.06 17.19
N PHE A 447 16.47 -8.73 17.12
CA PHE A 447 15.76 -7.87 18.05
C PHE A 447 14.63 -7.11 17.34
N VAL A 448 13.42 -7.20 17.88
CA VAL A 448 12.21 -6.58 17.35
C VAL A 448 11.94 -5.23 18.01
N HIS A 449 11.53 -4.25 17.23
CA HIS A 449 11.19 -2.93 17.73
C HIS A 449 9.90 -2.97 18.58
N PRO A 450 9.85 -2.38 19.80
CA PRO A 450 8.71 -2.54 20.72
C PRO A 450 7.42 -1.89 20.20
N PHE A 451 7.55 -0.80 19.45
CA PHE A 451 6.42 0.00 18.97
C PHE A 451 6.49 0.27 17.47
N HIS A 452 5.32 0.37 16.84
CA HIS A 452 5.14 1.04 15.56
C HIS A 452 4.44 2.37 15.83
N THR A 453 5.00 3.47 15.32
CA THR A 453 4.44 4.81 15.51
C THR A 453 4.16 5.46 14.17
N SER A 454 2.94 5.95 13.98
CA SER A 454 2.52 6.72 12.80
C SER A 454 1.91 8.05 13.21
N HIS A 455 1.80 8.99 12.28
CA HIS A 455 1.26 10.33 12.55
C HIS A 455 0.27 10.80 11.49
N LYS A 456 -0.69 11.64 11.89
CA LYS A 456 -1.68 12.27 11.01
C LYS A 456 -1.93 13.72 11.42
N VAL A 457 -2.03 14.61 10.43
CA VAL A 457 -2.39 16.01 10.66
C VAL A 457 -3.87 16.21 10.33
N PHE A 458 -4.62 16.69 11.32
CA PHE A 458 -6.00 17.12 11.19
C PHE A 458 -6.09 18.64 11.23
N THR A 459 -7.20 19.13 10.68
CA THR A 459 -7.50 20.56 10.65
C THR A 459 -8.92 20.81 11.13
N SER A 460 -9.11 21.84 11.95
CA SER A 460 -10.43 22.39 12.30
C SER A 460 -10.42 23.89 12.05
N GLY A 461 -11.05 24.32 10.97
CA GLY A 461 -10.80 25.66 10.41
C GLY A 461 -9.30 25.86 10.16
N LYS A 462 -8.70 26.84 10.84
CA LYS A 462 -7.25 27.13 10.79
C LYS A 462 -6.43 26.31 11.80
N GLN A 463 -7.06 25.79 12.85
CA GLN A 463 -6.39 25.08 13.94
C GLN A 463 -5.87 23.73 13.45
N LYS A 464 -4.67 23.37 13.91
CA LYS A 464 -3.98 22.15 13.52
C LYS A 464 -3.87 21.21 14.70
N TYR A 465 -4.12 19.93 14.43
CA TYR A 465 -3.99 18.88 15.41
C TYR A 465 -3.15 17.76 14.82
N LEU A 466 -2.13 17.33 15.56
CA LEU A 466 -1.30 16.21 15.19
C LEU A 466 -1.69 15.03 16.05
N GLN A 467 -2.09 13.94 15.42
CA GLN A 467 -2.32 12.66 16.08
C GLN A 467 -1.08 11.79 15.90
N LEU A 468 -0.50 11.28 16.99
CA LEU A 468 0.39 10.12 16.94
C LEU A 468 -0.37 8.88 17.38
N LEU A 469 -0.21 7.82 16.61
CA LEU A 469 -0.73 6.49 16.93
C LEU A 469 0.44 5.58 17.24
N ILE A 470 0.49 5.04 18.45
CA ILE A 470 1.54 4.14 18.93
C ILE A 470 0.91 2.76 19.13
N GLN A 471 1.41 1.76 18.43
CA GLN A 471 0.95 0.38 18.50
C GLN A 471 2.07 -0.53 19.00
N GLY A 472 1.73 -1.49 19.87
CA GLY A 472 2.68 -2.51 20.32
C GLY A 472 2.91 -3.53 19.22
N CYS A 473 4.16 -3.93 18.99
CA CYS A 473 4.51 -4.86 17.93
C CYS A 473 4.79 -6.29 18.41
N VAL A 474 4.75 -6.53 19.72
CA VAL A 474 5.25 -7.77 20.31
C VAL A 474 4.11 -8.49 21.04
N ALA A 475 3.86 -9.74 20.65
CA ALA A 475 2.87 -10.60 21.28
C ALA A 475 3.25 -10.90 22.75
N GLY A 476 2.27 -10.91 23.66
CA GLY A 476 2.48 -11.19 25.09
C GLY A 476 3.21 -10.09 25.88
N ALA A 477 3.69 -9.03 25.24
CA ALA A 477 4.30 -7.88 25.90
C ALA A 477 3.25 -6.81 26.23
N LYS A 478 3.22 -6.36 27.50
CA LYS A 478 2.38 -5.24 27.94
C LYS A 478 3.25 -4.03 28.22
N PHE A 479 3.12 -2.99 27.40
CA PHE A 479 3.88 -1.77 27.55
C PHE A 479 3.07 -0.70 28.26
N THR A 480 3.70 -0.03 29.23
CA THR A 480 3.16 1.17 29.85
C THR A 480 3.96 2.37 29.37
N LEU A 481 3.31 3.31 28.68
CA LEU A 481 3.87 4.58 28.26
C LEU A 481 3.56 5.68 29.29
N ARG A 482 4.53 6.56 29.53
CA ARG A 482 4.45 7.70 30.45
C ARG A 482 5.16 8.92 29.86
N GLU A 483 4.75 10.09 30.34
CA GLU A 483 5.36 11.37 29.96
C GLU A 483 5.57 11.54 28.44
N PRO A 484 4.52 11.43 27.61
CA PRO A 484 4.64 11.75 26.20
C PRO A 484 4.99 13.23 26.03
N ARG A 485 6.03 13.49 25.24
CA ARG A 485 6.52 14.83 24.88
C ARG A 485 6.68 14.90 23.38
N LEU A 486 6.31 16.04 22.81
CA LEU A 486 6.46 16.31 21.40
C LEU A 486 6.99 17.72 21.22
N GLU A 487 8.11 17.86 20.55
CA GLU A 487 8.82 19.12 20.41
C GLU A 487 9.17 19.37 18.94
N SER A 488 9.09 20.63 18.51
CA SER A 488 9.66 21.03 17.22
C SER A 488 11.17 21.20 17.36
N ILE A 489 11.92 20.59 16.44
CA ILE A 489 13.39 20.60 16.47
C ILE A 489 13.94 21.99 16.08
N ALA A 490 13.30 22.63 15.09
CA ALA A 490 13.84 23.82 14.42
C ALA A 490 12.94 25.07 14.54
N CYS A 491 11.71 24.95 15.04
CA CYS A 491 10.76 26.07 15.12
C CYS A 491 10.34 26.33 16.56
N ARG A 492 10.83 27.43 17.16
CA ARG A 492 10.52 27.81 18.55
C ARG A 492 9.19 28.53 18.70
N ASP A 493 8.62 29.01 17.60
CA ASP A 493 7.34 29.75 17.60
C ASP A 493 6.13 28.83 17.50
N VAL A 494 6.34 27.52 17.67
CA VAL A 494 5.33 26.48 17.64
C VAL A 494 5.37 25.71 18.95
N ASP A 495 4.25 25.77 19.67
CA ASP A 495 3.98 24.99 20.86
C ASP A 495 3.05 23.81 20.50
N LEU A 496 3.38 22.63 21.01
CA LEU A 496 2.60 21.41 20.81
C LEU A 496 1.96 21.00 22.14
N VAL A 497 0.69 21.35 22.30
CA VAL A 497 -0.06 21.14 23.53
C VAL A 497 -0.76 19.79 23.48
N LEU A 498 -0.36 18.87 24.37
CA LEU A 498 -1.00 17.57 24.48
C LEU A 498 -2.45 17.72 24.98
N MET A 499 -3.41 17.19 24.23
CA MET A 499 -4.83 17.24 24.57
C MET A 499 -5.28 16.07 25.45
N ASN A 500 -4.48 15.00 25.51
CA ASN A 500 -4.73 13.88 26.42
C ASN A 500 -4.47 14.29 27.88
N PRO A 501 -5.16 13.67 28.86
CA PRO A 501 -4.93 13.95 30.28
C PRO A 501 -3.45 13.80 30.67
N PRO A 502 -2.85 14.80 31.35
CA PRO A 502 -1.46 14.73 31.76
C PRO A 502 -1.24 13.61 32.78
N HIS A 503 -0.05 13.00 32.76
CA HIS A 503 0.39 11.95 33.69
C HIS A 503 -0.42 10.64 33.68
N GLN A 504 -1.28 10.43 32.70
CA GLN A 504 -1.94 9.13 32.52
C GLN A 504 -0.90 8.08 32.08
N ALA A 505 -0.89 6.94 32.77
CA ALA A 505 -0.16 5.76 32.30
C ALA A 505 -0.98 5.11 31.17
N LEU A 506 -0.40 5.06 29.97
CA LEU A 506 -1.08 4.59 28.77
C LEU A 506 -0.63 3.16 28.48
N GLN A 507 -1.58 2.24 28.36
CA GLN A 507 -1.28 0.83 28.08
C GLN A 507 -1.27 0.60 26.57
N VAL A 508 -0.21 -0.03 26.09
CA VAL A 508 -0.03 -0.41 24.68
C VAL A 508 0.34 -1.88 24.61
N ASN A 509 -0.31 -2.60 23.71
CA ASN A 509 0.02 -3.98 23.36
C ASN A 509 -0.33 -4.22 21.88
N LEU A 510 -0.28 -5.48 21.43
CA LEU A 510 -0.53 -5.84 20.03
C LEU A 510 -1.96 -5.48 19.55
N HIS A 511 -2.96 -5.52 20.44
CA HIS A 511 -4.38 -5.27 20.15
C HIS A 511 -4.86 -3.89 20.62
N GLN A 512 -4.05 -3.22 21.45
CA GLN A 512 -4.37 -1.93 22.03
C GLN A 512 -3.32 -0.91 21.61
N SER A 513 -3.72 -0.02 20.70
CA SER A 513 -2.95 1.16 20.33
C SER A 513 -3.34 2.36 21.21
N VAL A 514 -2.41 3.29 21.34
CA VAL A 514 -2.61 4.55 22.03
C VAL A 514 -2.58 5.67 21.00
N SER A 515 -3.64 6.48 21.02
CA SER A 515 -3.71 7.70 20.23
C SER A 515 -3.49 8.91 21.12
N LEU A 516 -2.46 9.67 20.79
CA LEU A 516 -2.13 10.92 21.42
C LEU A 516 -2.41 12.05 20.44
N LEU A 517 -3.12 13.08 20.89
CA LEU A 517 -3.52 14.22 20.07
C LEU A 517 -2.86 15.49 20.64
N TRP A 518 -2.14 16.22 19.79
CA TRP A 518 -1.54 17.51 20.12
C TRP A 518 -2.22 18.61 19.33
N ALA A 519 -2.64 19.66 20.01
CA ALA A 519 -2.97 20.93 19.38
C ALA A 519 -1.65 21.65 19.04
N LEU A 520 -1.56 22.15 17.81
CA LEU A 520 -0.45 22.97 17.38
C LEU A 520 -0.86 24.43 17.55
N GLU A 521 -0.21 25.09 18.49
CA GLU A 521 -0.36 26.51 18.76
C GLU A 521 0.86 27.23 18.20
N ALA A 522 0.64 28.28 17.43
CA ALA A 522 1.74 29.01 16.81
C ALA A 522 1.48 30.49 16.77
N ASN A 523 2.55 31.27 16.94
CA ASN A 523 2.51 32.73 16.83
C ASN A 523 2.77 33.21 15.39
N LEU A 524 2.83 32.28 14.43
CA LEU A 524 3.09 32.56 13.01
C LEU A 524 1.81 32.45 12.19
N VAL A 525 1.60 33.41 11.29
CA VAL A 525 0.48 33.39 10.32
C VAL A 525 0.69 32.30 9.27
N GLN A 526 1.93 32.12 8.82
CA GLN A 526 2.33 31.02 7.95
C GLN A 526 3.37 30.14 8.66
N LEU A 527 3.01 28.88 8.87
CA LEU A 527 3.87 27.85 9.42
C LEU A 527 4.82 27.29 8.36
N PRO A 528 6.13 27.19 8.66
CA PRO A 528 7.07 26.44 7.83
C PRO A 528 6.78 24.93 7.94
N SER A 529 7.46 24.13 7.12
CA SER A 529 7.57 22.69 7.39
C SER A 529 8.17 22.47 8.77
N LEU A 530 7.63 21.52 9.53
CA LEU A 530 8.05 21.26 10.91
C LEU A 530 8.66 19.88 11.02
N ASP A 531 9.90 19.83 11.53
CA ASP A 531 10.53 18.61 12.00
C ASP A 531 10.22 18.45 13.49
N LEU A 532 9.63 17.31 13.83
CA LEU A 532 9.09 17.00 15.14
C LEU A 532 9.81 15.80 15.73
N ASN A 533 10.05 15.86 17.03
CA ASN A 533 10.64 14.79 17.80
C ASN A 533 9.69 14.42 18.94
N PHE A 534 9.11 13.23 18.85
CA PHE A 534 8.34 12.61 19.90
C PHE A 534 9.27 11.83 20.83
N SER A 535 9.02 11.91 22.13
CA SER A 535 9.61 10.99 23.09
C SER A 535 8.62 10.61 24.19
N CYS A 536 8.75 9.40 24.71
CA CYS A 536 8.03 8.99 25.91
C CYS A 536 8.84 7.98 26.71
N GLN A 537 8.57 7.92 28.02
CA GLN A 537 9.08 6.85 28.85
C GLN A 537 8.22 5.60 28.64
N TYR A 538 8.85 4.43 28.60
CA TYR A 538 8.13 3.17 28.55
C TYR A 538 8.75 2.11 29.46
N SER A 539 7.90 1.22 29.96
CA SER A 539 8.29 0.01 30.67
C SER A 539 7.52 -1.17 30.11
N CYS A 540 8.15 -2.34 30.01
CA CYS A 540 7.53 -3.58 29.55
C CYS A 540 7.29 -4.52 30.73
N ASN A 541 6.10 -5.10 30.81
CA ASN A 541 5.84 -6.28 31.62
C ASN A 541 5.67 -7.46 30.68
N LEU A 542 6.61 -8.41 30.75
CA LEU A 542 6.52 -9.70 30.06
C LEU A 542 5.71 -10.61 30.98
N ASP A 543 4.70 -11.32 30.48
CA ASP A 543 3.82 -12.21 31.25
C ASP A 543 4.55 -13.47 31.82
N THR A 544 5.80 -13.33 32.30
CA THR A 544 6.56 -14.40 32.95
C THR A 544 6.15 -14.49 34.42
N SER A 545 5.56 -15.63 34.77
CA SER A 545 5.11 -16.07 36.10
C SER A 545 6.19 -15.99 37.19
N SER A 546 6.54 -14.79 37.63
CA SER A 546 7.46 -14.55 38.75
C SER A 546 6.93 -13.42 39.63
N GLN A 547 6.14 -13.81 40.64
CA GLN A 547 5.79 -12.95 41.76
C GLN A 547 7.09 -12.56 42.49
N GLY A 548 7.49 -11.28 42.40
CA GLY A 548 8.54 -10.71 43.25
C GLY A 548 9.69 -9.95 42.57
N GLN A 549 9.68 -9.73 41.24
CA GLN A 549 10.74 -8.94 40.60
C GLN A 549 10.60 -7.42 40.81
N ALA A 550 11.75 -6.75 40.85
CA ALA A 550 11.88 -5.30 40.89
C ALA A 550 11.06 -4.63 39.77
N PRO A 551 10.58 -3.37 39.96
CA PRO A 551 9.79 -2.69 38.94
C PRO A 551 10.53 -2.66 37.60
N PRO A 552 9.84 -2.89 36.47
CA PRO A 552 10.48 -2.98 35.16
C PRO A 552 11.25 -1.71 34.84
N ALA A 553 12.47 -1.88 34.32
CA ALA A 553 13.35 -0.77 33.97
C ALA A 553 12.64 0.19 33.01
N THR A 554 12.65 1.47 33.36
CA THR A 554 12.07 2.51 32.50
C THR A 554 13.09 2.91 31.44
N ARG A 555 12.64 2.95 30.19
CA ARG A 555 13.44 3.32 29.01
C ARG A 555 12.78 4.50 28.30
N VAL A 556 13.50 5.15 27.38
CA VAL A 556 12.96 6.24 26.57
C VAL A 556 12.82 5.77 25.13
N TYR A 557 11.64 5.97 24.56
CA TYR A 557 11.36 5.75 23.15
C TYR A 557 11.36 7.10 22.42
N HIS A 558 11.86 7.11 21.19
CA HIS A 558 11.94 8.29 20.33
C HIS A 558 11.30 8.00 18.97
N TYR A 559 10.60 8.99 18.42
CA TYR A 559 10.06 8.95 17.06
C TYR A 559 10.17 10.34 16.43
N SER A 560 10.81 10.43 15.27
CA SER A 560 10.95 11.69 14.54
C SER A 560 10.06 11.69 13.31
N CYS A 561 9.38 12.80 13.03
CA CYS A 561 8.62 12.97 11.80
C CYS A 561 8.68 14.41 11.28
N SER A 562 8.44 14.58 9.98
CA SER A 562 8.39 15.89 9.34
C SER A 562 7.02 16.11 8.72
N ILE A 563 6.40 17.26 8.98
CA ILE A 563 5.13 17.66 8.36
C ILE A 563 5.34 18.86 7.44
N TYR A 564 4.78 18.79 6.23
CA TYR A 564 4.91 19.78 5.17
C TYR A 564 3.55 20.12 4.57
N ASP A 565 3.44 21.31 3.96
CA ASP A 565 2.26 21.79 3.22
C ASP A 565 0.91 21.61 3.93
N PHE A 566 0.90 21.71 5.27
CA PHE A 566 -0.25 21.32 6.08
C PHE A 566 -1.17 22.48 6.48
N GLN A 567 -0.89 23.72 6.04
CA GLN A 567 -1.73 24.87 6.31
C GLN A 567 -3.10 24.77 5.62
N THR A 568 -4.16 25.22 6.30
CA THR A 568 -5.50 25.24 5.71
C THR A 568 -5.55 26.32 4.65
N GLN A 569 -5.86 25.94 3.42
CA GLN A 569 -6.01 26.87 2.31
C GLN A 569 -7.48 27.18 2.04
N TYR A 570 -8.36 26.18 2.18
CA TYR A 570 -9.78 26.32 1.88
C TYR A 570 -10.68 25.75 2.97
N LEU A 571 -11.82 26.42 3.16
CA LEU A 571 -12.96 25.99 3.94
C LEU A 571 -14.03 25.52 2.95
N LEU A 572 -14.51 24.30 3.17
CA LEU A 572 -15.52 23.65 2.36
C LEU A 572 -16.75 23.38 3.23
N SER A 573 -17.89 23.91 2.81
CA SER A 573 -19.18 23.64 3.45
C SER A 573 -20.21 23.36 2.36
N TYR A 574 -21.10 22.41 2.58
CA TYR A 574 -22.16 22.13 1.62
C TYR A 574 -23.44 21.72 2.32
N THR A 575 -24.56 22.05 1.70
CA THR A 575 -25.91 21.76 2.20
C THR A 575 -26.74 21.12 1.12
N VAL A 576 -27.54 20.14 1.51
CA VAL A 576 -28.61 19.62 0.66
C VAL A 576 -29.92 20.23 1.13
N SER A 577 -30.73 20.74 0.21
CA SER A 577 -32.06 21.29 0.48
C SER A 577 -33.03 20.91 -0.63
N SER A 578 -34.33 20.87 -0.32
CA SER A 578 -35.36 20.71 -1.36
C SER A 578 -35.35 21.91 -2.32
N ILE A 579 -35.83 21.71 -3.55
CA ILE A 579 -36.06 22.80 -4.51
C ILE A 579 -37.18 23.73 -4.02
N GLU A 580 -38.19 23.18 -3.33
CA GLU A 580 -39.27 23.97 -2.73
C GLU A 580 -38.83 24.48 -1.36
N GLU A 581 -38.91 25.80 -1.15
CA GLU A 581 -38.62 26.43 0.14
C GLU A 581 -39.50 25.81 1.25
N ASP A 582 -38.88 25.53 2.40
CA ASP A 582 -39.49 24.91 3.59
C ASP A 582 -40.05 23.48 3.42
N LYS A 583 -39.86 22.84 2.27
CA LYS A 583 -40.17 21.41 2.08
C LYS A 583 -38.99 20.53 2.49
N ALA A 584 -39.26 19.45 3.20
CA ALA A 584 -38.24 18.43 3.48
C ALA A 584 -37.88 17.66 2.20
N CYS A 585 -36.62 17.24 2.06
CA CYS A 585 -36.22 16.37 0.96
C CYS A 585 -37.00 15.04 1.05
N SER A 586 -37.46 14.54 -0.10
CA SER A 586 -38.14 13.25 -0.19
C SER A 586 -37.43 12.34 -1.18
N VAL A 587 -37.53 11.02 -0.96
CA VAL A 587 -36.97 10.01 -1.86
C VAL A 587 -37.49 10.21 -3.26
N GLY A 588 -36.60 10.19 -4.25
CA GLY A 588 -36.93 10.34 -5.67
C GLY A 588 -37.28 11.77 -6.11
N GLU A 589 -37.38 12.74 -5.19
CA GLU A 589 -37.54 14.15 -5.53
C GLU A 589 -36.17 14.82 -5.73
N THR A 590 -36.06 15.67 -6.75
CA THR A 590 -34.84 16.45 -6.96
C THR A 590 -34.64 17.44 -5.82
N ALA A 591 -33.45 17.40 -5.25
CA ALA A 591 -32.93 18.31 -4.24
C ALA A 591 -31.69 19.04 -4.80
N VAL A 592 -31.28 20.09 -4.10
CA VAL A 592 -30.18 20.96 -4.48
C VAL A 592 -29.03 20.76 -3.51
N LEU A 593 -27.84 20.43 -4.02
CA LEU A 593 -26.58 20.44 -3.30
C LEU A 593 -25.86 21.77 -3.57
N ASP A 594 -25.85 22.66 -2.59
CA ASP A 594 -25.09 23.92 -2.60
C ASP A 594 -23.73 23.70 -1.93
N ILE A 595 -22.65 23.77 -2.70
CA ILE A 595 -21.27 23.62 -2.25
C ILE A 595 -20.60 24.98 -2.24
N ARG A 596 -20.17 25.41 -1.06
CA ARG A 596 -19.45 26.67 -0.85
C ARG A 596 -17.99 26.40 -0.57
N VAL A 597 -17.14 27.00 -1.39
CA VAL A 597 -15.69 26.97 -1.25
C VAL A 597 -15.23 28.38 -0.88
N GLN A 598 -14.46 28.50 0.20
CA GLN A 598 -13.92 29.76 0.67
C GLN A 598 -12.43 29.63 0.97
N GLN A 599 -11.61 30.52 0.42
CA GLN A 599 -10.21 30.66 0.78
C GLN A 599 -10.08 31.26 2.19
N VAL A 600 -9.10 30.78 2.94
CA VAL A 600 -8.83 31.27 4.29
C VAL A 600 -8.33 32.72 4.22
N ALA A 601 -8.94 33.62 5.00
CA ALA A 601 -8.78 35.08 4.89
C ALA A 601 -7.38 35.65 5.17
N ASP A 602 -6.49 34.89 5.82
CA ASP A 602 -5.13 35.35 6.16
C ASP A 602 -4.11 35.02 5.06
N LEU A 603 -4.56 34.37 3.99
CA LEU A 603 -3.80 34.19 2.77
C LEU A 603 -4.11 35.35 1.84
N ASP A 604 -3.11 35.84 1.10
CA ASP A 604 -3.34 36.83 0.04
C ASP A 604 -4.45 36.29 -0.88
N LEU A 605 -5.51 37.08 -1.07
CA LEU A 605 -6.63 36.70 -1.93
C LEU A 605 -6.10 36.55 -3.34
N THR A 606 -5.92 35.31 -3.77
CA THR A 606 -5.46 34.99 -5.10
C THR A 606 -6.68 34.85 -5.99
N ASP A 607 -7.19 35.99 -6.46
CA ASP A 607 -8.19 36.01 -7.52
C ASP A 607 -7.61 35.35 -8.77
N GLY A 608 -8.43 34.54 -9.44
CA GLY A 608 -8.00 33.84 -10.65
C GLY A 608 -7.45 32.41 -10.44
N VAL A 609 -7.34 31.91 -9.20
CA VAL A 609 -6.93 30.51 -8.96
C VAL A 609 -7.98 29.56 -9.52
N LYS A 610 -7.54 28.70 -10.45
CA LYS A 610 -8.35 27.64 -11.04
C LYS A 610 -8.30 26.39 -10.17
N LEU A 611 -9.47 25.98 -9.69
CA LEU A 611 -9.66 24.76 -8.91
C LEU A 611 -10.59 23.81 -9.66
N ALA A 612 -10.56 22.55 -9.28
CA ALA A 612 -11.56 21.57 -9.71
C ALA A 612 -12.20 20.90 -8.49
N TYR A 613 -13.41 20.39 -8.69
CA TYR A 613 -14.12 19.60 -7.69
C TYR A 613 -14.63 18.30 -8.29
N THR A 614 -14.80 17.31 -7.43
CA THR A 614 -15.56 16.09 -7.73
C THR A 614 -16.50 15.80 -6.57
N VAL A 615 -17.74 15.47 -6.89
CA VAL A 615 -18.74 14.98 -5.95
C VAL A 615 -18.86 13.47 -6.15
N LYS A 616 -18.42 12.71 -5.13
CA LYS A 616 -18.61 11.27 -5.07
C LYS A 616 -19.88 10.97 -4.28
N ALA A 617 -20.89 10.50 -4.98
CA ALA A 617 -22.09 9.94 -4.37
C ALA A 617 -22.00 8.41 -4.32
N ASN A 618 -22.46 7.82 -3.22
CA ASN A 618 -22.82 6.41 -3.22
C ASN A 618 -24.13 6.27 -4.01
N GLY A 619 -24.10 5.60 -5.17
CA GLY A 619 -25.26 5.47 -6.06
C GLY A 619 -26.48 4.81 -5.43
N SER A 620 -26.30 4.09 -4.32
CA SER A 620 -27.42 3.55 -3.53
C SER A 620 -28.11 4.57 -2.63
N ILE A 621 -27.45 5.71 -2.32
CA ILE A 621 -27.94 6.75 -1.41
C ILE A 621 -28.32 8.03 -2.17
N TRP A 622 -27.49 8.45 -3.13
CA TRP A 622 -27.65 9.68 -3.88
C TRP A 622 -27.42 9.43 -5.37
N ALA A 623 -28.33 9.92 -6.21
CA ALA A 623 -28.07 10.15 -7.62
C ALA A 623 -27.67 11.62 -7.84
N ILE A 624 -26.69 11.88 -8.71
CA ILE A 624 -26.25 13.25 -9.05
C ILE A 624 -26.81 13.61 -10.43
N GLY A 625 -27.51 14.73 -10.52
CA GLY A 625 -27.97 15.31 -11.76
C GLY A 625 -26.85 16.06 -12.48
N GLY A 626 -26.58 15.70 -13.74
CA GLY A 626 -25.59 16.36 -14.58
C GLY A 626 -24.14 15.95 -14.28
N LYS A 627 -23.21 16.91 -14.39
CA LYS A 627 -21.77 16.65 -14.22
C LYS A 627 -21.39 16.66 -12.74
N SER A 628 -20.98 15.51 -12.21
CA SER A 628 -20.48 15.35 -10.83
C SER A 628 -19.08 15.96 -10.59
N SER A 629 -18.48 16.57 -11.61
CA SER A 629 -17.18 17.22 -11.50
C SER A 629 -17.08 18.43 -12.42
N GLY A 630 -16.25 19.39 -12.05
CA GLY A 630 -16.11 20.63 -12.80
C GLY A 630 -14.92 21.47 -12.37
N PHE A 631 -14.67 22.53 -13.14
CA PHE A 631 -13.65 23.54 -12.86
C PHE A 631 -14.32 24.85 -12.48
N PHE A 632 -13.67 25.58 -11.59
CA PHE A 632 -14.10 26.92 -11.24
C PHE A 632 -12.90 27.79 -10.92
N THR A 633 -13.13 29.10 -10.94
CA THR A 633 -12.15 30.10 -10.56
C THR A 633 -12.71 30.86 -9.37
N LEU A 634 -11.89 31.02 -8.33
CA LEU A 634 -12.27 31.82 -7.17
C LEU A 634 -12.34 33.30 -7.56
N LYS A 635 -13.39 33.97 -7.09
CA LYS A 635 -13.55 35.43 -7.14
C LYS A 635 -13.73 35.94 -5.72
N GLU A 636 -12.94 36.92 -5.31
CA GLU A 636 -12.89 37.43 -3.94
C GLU A 636 -12.67 36.29 -2.91
N GLY A 637 -11.89 35.27 -3.31
CA GLY A 637 -11.62 34.09 -2.48
C GLY A 637 -12.82 33.18 -2.22
N LYS A 638 -13.94 33.32 -2.94
CA LYS A 638 -15.15 32.49 -2.74
C LYS A 638 -15.69 31.94 -4.05
N HIS A 639 -16.40 30.82 -3.96
CA HIS A 639 -17.18 30.27 -5.06
C HIS A 639 -18.32 29.37 -4.53
N SER A 640 -19.47 29.39 -5.20
CA SER A 640 -20.60 28.46 -4.93
C SER A 640 -20.81 27.58 -6.16
N ILE A 641 -20.98 26.29 -5.94
CA ILE A 641 -21.32 25.30 -6.95
C ILE A 641 -22.66 24.73 -6.56
N VAL A 642 -23.60 24.73 -7.49
CA VAL A 642 -24.95 24.19 -7.27
C VAL A 642 -25.12 22.99 -8.19
N LEU A 643 -25.53 21.87 -7.62
CA LEU A 643 -25.79 20.63 -8.34
C LEU A 643 -27.15 20.07 -7.94
N ASP A 644 -27.82 19.44 -8.89
CA ASP A 644 -29.02 18.67 -8.60
C ASP A 644 -28.60 17.32 -8.04
N VAL A 645 -29.28 16.87 -6.97
CA VAL A 645 -29.09 15.55 -6.38
C VAL A 645 -30.45 14.95 -6.05
N VAL A 646 -30.58 13.63 -6.15
CA VAL A 646 -31.82 12.92 -5.83
C VAL A 646 -31.48 11.89 -4.73
N PRO A 647 -32.11 11.96 -3.55
CA PRO A 647 -31.93 10.93 -2.55
C PRO A 647 -32.70 9.67 -2.96
N MET A 648 -32.03 8.52 -2.89
CA MET A 648 -32.55 7.23 -3.31
C MET A 648 -33.16 6.42 -2.15
N GLN A 649 -32.93 6.85 -0.90
CA GLN A 649 -33.39 6.18 0.32
C GLN A 649 -33.92 7.20 1.33
N ALA A 650 -34.80 6.77 2.22
CA ALA A 650 -35.31 7.58 3.32
C ALA A 650 -34.42 7.44 4.57
N GLY A 651 -34.56 8.36 5.52
CA GLY A 651 -33.83 8.35 6.80
C GLY A 651 -32.72 9.39 6.89
N GLN A 652 -31.78 9.17 7.82
CA GLN A 652 -30.64 10.07 8.06
C GLN A 652 -29.49 9.73 7.11
N LEU A 653 -29.38 10.47 6.02
CA LEU A 653 -28.35 10.23 5.00
C LEU A 653 -27.17 11.16 5.20
N PHE A 654 -25.95 10.63 5.12
CA PHE A 654 -24.75 11.47 4.99
C PHE A 654 -24.78 12.22 3.67
N TYR A 655 -24.22 13.43 3.67
CA TYR A 655 -24.16 14.23 2.46
C TYR A 655 -23.16 13.62 1.46
N PRO A 656 -23.32 13.84 0.14
CA PRO A 656 -22.35 13.41 -0.87
C PRO A 656 -20.93 13.91 -0.56
N LEU A 657 -19.91 13.09 -0.82
CA LEU A 657 -18.53 13.47 -0.51
C LEU A 657 -18.00 14.42 -1.58
N VAL A 658 -17.55 15.60 -1.17
CA VAL A 658 -16.95 16.59 -2.08
C VAL A 658 -15.43 16.63 -1.87
N THR A 659 -14.70 16.49 -2.97
CA THR A 659 -13.23 16.58 -3.02
C THR A 659 -12.80 17.76 -3.89
N LEU A 660 -11.80 18.52 -3.42
CA LEU A 660 -11.21 19.63 -4.16
C LEU A 660 -9.83 19.27 -4.71
N TYR A 661 -9.51 19.83 -5.87
CA TYR A 661 -8.25 19.64 -6.58
C TYR A 661 -7.66 20.99 -6.99
N ARG A 662 -6.34 21.09 -6.91
CA ARG A 662 -5.56 22.17 -7.51
C ARG A 662 -5.35 21.86 -8.99
N CYS A 663 -5.64 22.83 -9.86
CA CYS A 663 -5.25 22.76 -11.27
C CYS A 663 -3.82 23.27 -11.41
N MET A 664 -2.93 22.44 -11.94
CA MET A 664 -1.56 22.85 -12.26
C MET A 664 -1.46 23.09 -13.77
N ASP A 665 -1.07 24.31 -14.12
CA ASP A 665 -0.77 24.68 -15.50
C ASP A 665 0.39 23.81 -16.01
N GLN A 666 0.31 23.41 -17.27
CA GLN A 666 1.53 22.94 -17.95
C GLN A 666 2.38 24.19 -18.11
N VAL A 667 3.59 24.20 -17.55
CA VAL A 667 4.55 25.29 -17.74
C VAL A 667 4.66 25.57 -19.24
N GLU A 668 4.08 26.68 -19.69
CA GLU A 668 4.31 27.22 -21.02
C GLU A 668 5.74 27.74 -21.04
N ASP A 669 6.56 27.16 -21.91
CA ASP A 669 7.83 27.78 -22.29
C ASP A 669 7.49 29.16 -22.86
N ALA A 670 7.97 30.20 -22.17
CA ALA A 670 7.88 31.57 -22.63
C ALA A 670 8.59 31.70 -23.99
N SER A 671 7.82 31.88 -25.06
CA SER A 671 8.10 32.72 -26.24
C SER A 671 7.26 32.27 -27.44
N VAL A 672 6.04 32.79 -27.55
CA VAL A 672 5.49 33.06 -28.89
C VAL A 672 4.93 34.47 -28.86
N SER A 673 5.62 35.32 -29.61
CA SER A 673 5.30 36.70 -29.91
C SER A 673 3.84 36.88 -30.31
N GLU A 674 3.17 37.83 -29.66
CA GLU A 674 2.00 38.52 -30.19
C GLU A 674 2.35 39.11 -31.57
N SER A 675 1.68 38.63 -32.61
CA SER A 675 1.57 39.39 -33.86
C SER A 675 0.17 39.98 -33.90
N GLU A 676 0.10 41.26 -33.59
CA GLU A 676 -1.01 42.14 -33.91
C GLU A 676 -1.37 42.01 -35.40
N SER A 677 -2.65 41.81 -35.70
CA SER A 677 -3.22 42.21 -36.97
C SER A 677 -4.51 42.97 -36.69
N SER A 678 -4.35 44.29 -36.65
CA SER A 678 -5.37 45.30 -36.82
C SER A 678 -6.26 45.03 -38.02
N GLU A 679 -7.57 45.20 -37.88
CA GLU A 679 -8.40 45.79 -38.93
C GLU A 679 -9.66 46.42 -38.31
N SER A 680 -9.96 47.61 -38.81
CA SER A 680 -10.76 48.69 -38.25
C SER A 680 -12.26 48.58 -38.53
N ASP A 681 -13.02 49.32 -37.72
CA ASP A 681 -14.45 49.64 -37.86
C ASP A 681 -14.87 50.02 -39.29
N ASP A 682 -16.04 49.53 -39.71
CA ASP A 682 -17.01 50.36 -40.44
C ASP A 682 -18.45 49.86 -40.26
N ASN A 683 -19.33 50.84 -40.23
CA ASN A 683 -20.72 50.86 -39.80
C ASN A 683 -21.65 50.65 -41.02
N ASP A 684 -22.65 49.74 -40.99
CA ASP A 684 -23.92 49.98 -41.70
C ASP A 684 -25.08 49.04 -41.29
N SER A 685 -26.30 49.51 -41.54
CA SER A 685 -27.57 49.15 -40.91
C SER A 685 -28.47 48.23 -41.75
N SER A 686 -29.01 47.16 -41.15
CA SER A 686 -30.34 46.48 -41.40
C SER A 686 -30.69 45.87 -42.79
N PRO A 687 -31.74 45.01 -42.92
CA PRO A 687 -32.15 43.82 -42.15
C PRO A 687 -32.50 42.57 -43.03
N LEU A 688 -32.72 41.41 -42.37
CA LEU A 688 -33.43 40.18 -42.84
C LEU A 688 -32.85 39.37 -44.02
N GLN A 689 -32.33 38.17 -43.74
CA GLN A 689 -32.86 36.90 -44.29
C GLN A 689 -32.24 35.65 -43.64
N THR A 690 -33.13 34.74 -43.25
CA THR A 690 -32.95 33.41 -42.66
C THR A 690 -32.11 32.44 -43.49
N LYS A 691 -31.24 31.63 -42.86
CA LYS A 691 -30.90 30.26 -43.30
C LYS A 691 -30.15 29.45 -42.21
N HIS A 692 -30.85 28.42 -41.72
CA HIS A 692 -30.39 27.15 -41.14
C HIS A 692 -29.04 27.09 -40.39
N THR A 693 -29.11 27.08 -39.05
CA THR A 693 -28.06 26.53 -38.18
C THR A 693 -28.34 25.06 -37.85
N LYS A 694 -27.39 24.20 -38.19
CA LYS A 694 -27.26 22.81 -37.69
C LYS A 694 -26.98 22.84 -36.18
N PRO A 695 -27.46 21.86 -35.39
CA PRO A 695 -27.17 21.81 -33.96
C PRO A 695 -25.69 21.46 -33.73
N MET A 696 -25.01 22.26 -32.94
CA MET A 696 -23.63 22.04 -32.53
C MET A 696 -23.63 20.96 -31.44
N ARG A 697 -23.02 19.82 -31.75
CA ARG A 697 -22.86 18.64 -30.90
C ARG A 697 -22.06 19.03 -29.65
N GLU A 698 -22.69 19.01 -28.48
CA GLU A 698 -22.01 19.16 -27.19
C GLU A 698 -20.98 18.03 -27.03
N ARG A 699 -19.71 18.39 -26.85
CA ARG A 699 -18.64 17.44 -26.51
C ARG A 699 -18.73 17.13 -25.02
N GLU A 700 -19.11 15.90 -24.71
CA GLU A 700 -18.89 15.27 -23.41
C GLU A 700 -17.38 15.21 -23.12
N GLY A 701 -16.89 16.16 -22.32
CA GLY A 701 -15.51 16.19 -21.85
C GLY A 701 -15.39 15.53 -20.48
N SER A 702 -14.94 14.27 -20.45
CA SER A 702 -14.38 13.64 -19.25
C SER A 702 -13.16 14.43 -18.76
N LEU A 703 -12.96 14.53 -17.44
CA LEU A 703 -11.77 15.15 -16.80
C LEU A 703 -10.43 14.61 -17.34
N SER A 704 -10.44 13.46 -18.03
CA SER A 704 -9.27 12.83 -18.65
C SER A 704 -8.77 13.48 -19.95
N GLN A 705 -9.44 14.51 -20.49
CA GLN A 705 -9.12 15.12 -21.79
C GLN A 705 -8.61 16.57 -21.73
N LEU A 706 -8.31 17.11 -20.54
CA LEU A 706 -8.02 18.53 -20.36
C LEU A 706 -6.53 18.83 -20.11
N PRO A 707 -6.04 20.05 -20.41
CA PRO A 707 -4.62 20.39 -20.38
C PRO A 707 -3.99 20.50 -18.97
N TYR A 708 -4.78 20.39 -17.90
CA TYR A 708 -4.31 20.59 -16.52
C TYR A 708 -3.99 19.27 -15.82
N ARG A 709 -2.90 19.24 -15.04
CA ARG A 709 -2.68 18.16 -14.06
C ARG A 709 -3.45 18.50 -12.79
N LEU A 710 -4.31 17.59 -12.32
CA LEU A 710 -5.03 17.74 -11.07
C LEU A 710 -4.23 17.15 -9.91
N LEU A 711 -4.11 17.89 -8.81
CA LEU A 711 -3.54 17.42 -7.55
C LEU A 711 -4.60 17.56 -6.46
N GLU A 712 -4.96 16.48 -5.80
CA GLU A 712 -5.92 16.50 -4.69
C GLU A 712 -5.35 17.28 -3.51
N PHE A 713 -6.16 18.14 -2.90
CA PHE A 713 -5.77 18.78 -1.64
C PHE A 713 -5.80 17.76 -0.51
N THR A 714 -4.79 17.82 0.36
CA THR A 714 -4.77 16.95 1.54
C THR A 714 -5.86 17.35 2.53
N ARG A 715 -6.22 16.44 3.44
CA ARG A 715 -7.18 16.71 4.53
C ARG A 715 -6.70 17.80 5.49
N SER A 716 -5.41 18.12 5.52
CA SER A 716 -4.89 19.23 6.30
C SER A 716 -5.01 20.56 5.57
N GLN A 717 -5.13 20.55 4.23
CA GLN A 717 -5.25 21.76 3.41
C GLN A 717 -6.69 22.23 3.21
N VAL A 718 -7.67 21.32 3.31
CA VAL A 718 -9.10 21.64 3.19
C VAL A 718 -9.84 21.23 4.46
N PHE A 719 -10.43 22.21 5.14
CA PHE A 719 -11.35 21.92 6.23
C PHE A 719 -12.76 21.74 5.68
N ASN A 720 -13.33 20.54 5.83
CA ASN A 720 -14.70 20.26 5.42
C ASN A 720 -15.64 20.27 6.63
N GLU A 721 -16.43 21.34 6.77
CA GLU A 721 -17.36 21.55 7.88
C GLU A 721 -18.60 20.63 7.81
N SER A 722 -18.97 20.22 6.59
CA SER A 722 -20.21 19.49 6.32
C SER A 722 -19.99 17.98 6.22
N ARG A 723 -18.75 17.51 6.35
CA ARG A 723 -18.35 16.12 6.15
C ARG A 723 -19.12 15.10 6.99
N SER A 724 -19.45 15.47 8.22
CA SER A 724 -20.13 14.60 9.18
C SER A 724 -21.60 14.96 9.37
N ARG A 725 -22.16 15.79 8.48
CA ARG A 725 -23.58 16.17 8.54
C ARG A 725 -24.45 15.10 7.89
N GLN A 726 -25.67 14.98 8.43
CA GLN A 726 -26.72 14.12 7.92
C GLN A 726 -27.97 14.95 7.64
N ILE A 727 -28.73 14.54 6.63
CA ILE A 727 -30.01 15.13 6.28
C ILE A 727 -31.09 14.06 6.43
N ASN A 728 -32.22 14.47 7.00
CA ASN A 728 -33.38 13.60 7.10
C ASN A 728 -34.20 13.65 5.80
N VAL A 729 -34.27 12.53 5.09
CA VAL A 729 -35.04 12.37 3.85
C VAL A 729 -36.33 11.60 4.14
N ARG A 730 -37.47 12.12 3.67
CA ARG A 730 -38.79 11.51 3.83
C ARG A 730 -39.09 10.50 2.72
N PRO A 731 -39.94 9.49 2.96
CA PRO A 731 -40.42 8.58 1.90
C PRO A 731 -41.22 9.30 0.79
N CYS A 732 -41.26 8.68 -0.40
CA CYS A 732 -41.78 9.26 -1.65
C CYS A 732 -43.31 9.46 -1.71
N SER A 733 -44.12 8.89 -0.80
CA SER A 733 -45.58 9.13 -0.79
C SER A 733 -46.25 8.94 0.56
N ALA A 734 -47.29 9.75 0.81
CA ALA A 734 -48.15 9.74 1.99
C ALA A 734 -49.16 8.57 2.03
N ASN A 735 -48.79 7.38 1.53
CA ASN A 735 -49.54 6.18 1.83
C ASN A 735 -49.00 5.57 3.13
N SER A 736 -49.90 4.95 3.88
CA SER A 736 -49.78 4.43 5.23
C SER A 736 -48.75 3.31 5.44
N ASP A 737 -47.61 3.36 4.76
CA ASP A 737 -46.52 2.41 4.89
C ASP A 737 -45.51 2.98 5.88
N ILE A 738 -45.55 2.45 7.10
CA ILE A 738 -44.55 2.72 8.14
C ILE A 738 -43.26 2.05 7.67
N ASP A 739 -42.33 2.85 7.18
CA ASP A 739 -40.98 2.37 6.86
C ASP A 739 -40.19 2.23 8.17
N VAL A 740 -39.85 1.00 8.54
CA VAL A 740 -39.09 0.70 9.77
C VAL A 740 -37.64 0.45 9.37
N THR A 741 -36.79 1.45 9.58
CA THR A 741 -35.35 1.32 9.36
C THR A 741 -34.65 1.04 10.70
N LEU A 742 -34.06 -0.14 10.84
CA LEU A 742 -33.22 -0.49 11.99
C LEU A 742 -31.86 0.18 11.81
N VAL A 743 -31.59 1.22 12.60
CA VAL A 743 -30.28 1.89 12.64
C VAL A 743 -29.44 1.21 13.72
N ARG A 744 -28.25 0.71 13.35
CA ARG A 744 -27.31 0.03 14.26
C ARG A 744 -26.34 1.02 14.88
#